data_AF-A0A3E0W7E4-F1
#
_entry.id   AF-A0A3E0W7E4-F1
#
_cell.length_a   1.000
_cell.length_b   1.000
_cell.length_c   1.000
_cell.angle_alpha   90.00
_cell.angle_beta   90.00
_cell.angle_gamma   90.00
#
_symmetry.space_group_name_H-M   'P 1'
#
loop_
_entity.id
_entity.type
_entity.pdbx_description
1 polymer ?
#
loop_
_entity_poly.entity_id
_entity_poly.type
_entity_poly.pdbx_seq_one_letter_code
_entity_poly.pdbx_strand_id
1 'polypeptide(L)'
;MPPTQRRHETRDGSEIETLLAGLWSDLLGVERIGRRDSFFTLGGHSLLAVRLISRIRQELGIELTLRDVLVQPTVEGIALLVQDKRTASGAIQGVIELNSSGTQRPLFIVHPASGEVGSYPVLAVAIGEDTPVFGLEAAGLNEVPILHQTVEDIAEEYLRRIRRVQSVGPYRLAAWSLGGVIAYEMARQLTISNETVEFLGLIDCANNTAVGYTAPRYFSEVEDVLLRLPELIPTFEAGRLEGWGQGPRSVEQLLGACQRAGYFDDGLTSQIVLERTKAWRTIVSAVDKYEPSSNSRLTIHLFLAKTHRGREIEDSWRPLVEDRLVVEHVPGDHLTMLQIPFCNLLGAAIARALTRTSVKTAGSTRGVSKATIAIIPFPETSAFNSSYSLSRELERSGYRVVYYGPSRYRSRVVNQGYEYRALDMVLPEVRTTNKRGLRALTNKWRAARATVLHRLLQIRASDVRCETALIADNVAVVISDPSTRIGVLPALKQKIPMIALNSTLASEPTRATPPVFSSLTPPSIRSRAWTVRNFLAWGNCLFAAWRKQVASTGLQIILGLGRDSFWTEVVKRGGKISWSEYGPRIAIPELVTSPRKFDFPDAKEGTSRTYLGSSVDLRRADGDFSRQEWSAERRTIYCSLGTYSHEYPHAKRLFKAVIAAVKDQEDVQTIIQIGMAAEIADFGELPKNISVVKFAPQLEILKRADVLITQAGHGSVMEASYFGVPMLAFPCWNDQFGNAARVEYHGTGIVGDIASIDGSKIADMLRRVEEGEFRAAAARMRATFHLDVSPVAGLEAIERLLESNLPVIDDFVTRE
;
A
#
# COMPACT_ATOMS: atom_id res chain seq x y z
N MET A 1 5.18 68.05 -32.21
CA MET A 1 5.26 66.65 -31.75
C MET A 1 6.39 65.96 -32.51
N PRO A 2 7.38 65.42 -31.77
CA PRO A 2 7.69 63.99 -31.85
C PRO A 2 8.03 63.43 -30.42
N PRO A 3 8.73 62.29 -30.21
CA PRO A 3 8.13 61.01 -29.79
C PRO A 3 8.78 60.34 -28.55
N THR A 4 8.36 59.09 -28.30
CA THR A 4 8.95 57.99 -27.50
C THR A 4 8.69 57.87 -25.99
N GLN A 5 8.01 56.79 -25.61
CA GLN A 5 8.32 55.98 -24.43
C GLN A 5 8.10 54.49 -24.76
N ARG A 6 9.21 53.73 -24.88
CA ARG A 6 9.21 52.26 -24.89
C ARG A 6 8.97 51.78 -23.45
N ARG A 7 7.99 50.90 -23.26
CA ARG A 7 7.85 50.11 -22.03
C ARG A 7 8.93 49.02 -22.02
N HIS A 8 9.53 48.80 -20.85
CA HIS A 8 10.35 47.63 -20.54
C HIS A 8 9.48 46.36 -20.64
N GLU A 9 9.48 45.70 -21.80
CA GLU A 9 9.14 44.26 -21.85
C GLU A 9 10.34 43.48 -21.27
N THR A 10 10.04 42.59 -20.34
CA THR A 10 10.99 41.86 -19.48
C THR A 10 11.98 41.02 -20.28
N ARG A 11 13.28 41.25 -20.06
CA ARG A 11 14.42 40.59 -20.71
C ARG A 11 14.37 39.05 -20.63
N ASP A 12 13.83 38.49 -19.54
CA ASP A 12 13.68 37.04 -19.32
C ASP A 12 12.67 36.34 -20.26
N GLY A 13 11.62 37.04 -20.69
CA GLY A 13 10.62 36.44 -21.59
C GLY A 13 11.18 36.18 -22.97
N SER A 14 12.01 37.09 -23.45
CA SER A 14 12.72 36.94 -24.71
C SER A 14 13.72 35.78 -24.70
N GLU A 15 14.35 35.47 -23.56
CA GLU A 15 15.32 34.38 -23.45
C GLU A 15 14.66 33.01 -23.44
N ILE A 16 13.56 32.84 -22.68
CA ILE A 16 12.77 31.59 -22.66
C ILE A 16 12.17 31.31 -24.04
N GLU A 17 11.62 32.33 -24.69
CA GLU A 17 11.06 32.20 -26.04
C GLU A 17 12.13 31.81 -27.06
N THR A 18 13.36 32.34 -26.93
CA THR A 18 14.49 31.99 -27.81
C THR A 18 14.91 30.54 -27.62
N LEU A 19 15.03 30.07 -26.37
CA LEU A 19 15.34 28.67 -26.07
C LEU A 19 14.26 27.73 -26.60
N LEU A 20 12.98 28.04 -26.34
CA LEU A 20 11.85 27.24 -26.81
C LEU A 20 11.78 27.17 -28.33
N ALA A 21 12.02 28.28 -29.03
CA ALA A 21 12.11 28.31 -30.48
C ALA A 21 13.26 27.43 -31.01
N GLY A 22 14.42 27.41 -30.33
CA GLY A 22 15.54 26.51 -30.64
C GLY A 22 15.16 25.04 -30.45
N LEU A 23 14.56 24.69 -29.30
CA LEU A 23 14.10 23.32 -29.03
C LEU A 23 13.07 22.83 -30.05
N TRP A 24 12.18 23.71 -30.51
CA TRP A 24 11.21 23.36 -31.54
C TRP A 24 11.85 23.21 -32.92
N SER A 25 12.80 24.08 -33.27
CA SER A 25 13.56 23.99 -34.52
C SER A 25 14.23 22.64 -34.64
N ASP A 26 14.90 22.19 -33.57
CA ASP A 26 15.58 20.89 -33.51
C ASP A 26 14.62 19.70 -33.60
N LEU A 27 13.42 19.82 -33.03
CA LEU A 27 12.44 18.73 -32.98
C LEU A 27 11.60 18.60 -34.26
N LEU A 28 11.31 19.73 -34.91
CA LEU A 28 10.44 19.80 -36.09
C LEU A 28 11.22 19.92 -37.40
N GLY A 29 12.52 20.22 -37.35
CA GLY A 29 13.35 20.44 -38.53
C GLY A 29 13.00 21.72 -39.29
N VAL A 30 12.50 22.74 -38.58
CA VAL A 30 12.06 24.03 -39.16
C VAL A 30 13.05 25.12 -38.79
N GLU A 31 13.66 25.75 -39.79
CA GLU A 31 14.80 26.68 -39.62
C GLU A 31 14.46 27.99 -38.89
N ARG A 32 13.20 28.46 -38.98
CA ARG A 32 12.74 29.66 -38.26
C ARG A 32 11.35 29.44 -37.70
N ILE A 33 11.21 29.62 -36.39
CA ILE A 33 9.94 29.50 -35.66
C ILE A 33 9.59 30.85 -35.06
N GLY A 34 8.46 31.38 -35.48
CA GLY A 34 7.86 32.59 -34.93
C GLY A 34 7.27 32.34 -33.55
N ARG A 35 7.27 33.38 -32.71
CA ARG A 35 6.80 33.30 -31.33
C ARG A 35 5.33 32.84 -31.19
N ARG A 36 4.50 33.11 -32.21
CA ARG A 36 3.07 32.75 -32.25
C ARG A 36 2.78 31.53 -33.12
N ASP A 37 3.81 30.87 -33.64
CA ASP A 37 3.63 29.68 -34.44
C ASP A 37 3.17 28.55 -33.53
N SER A 38 2.22 27.74 -34.03
CA SER A 38 1.65 26.63 -33.30
C SER A 38 2.46 25.35 -33.54
N PHE A 39 2.86 24.66 -32.48
CA PHE A 39 3.63 23.41 -32.52
C PHE A 39 2.99 22.36 -33.43
N PHE A 40 1.66 22.21 -33.35
CA PHE A 40 0.92 21.22 -34.12
C PHE A 40 0.71 21.65 -35.58
N THR A 41 0.64 22.96 -35.84
CA THR A 41 0.54 23.50 -37.20
C THR A 41 1.86 23.37 -37.95
N LEU A 42 2.99 23.35 -37.23
CA LEU A 42 4.33 23.11 -37.77
C LEU A 42 4.69 21.61 -37.92
N GLY A 43 3.72 20.70 -37.77
CA GLY A 43 3.93 19.26 -37.94
C GLY A 43 4.24 18.48 -36.66
N GLY A 44 4.21 19.12 -35.49
CA GLY A 44 4.32 18.45 -34.20
C GLY A 44 3.13 17.52 -33.91
N HIS A 45 3.40 16.41 -33.23
CA HIS A 45 2.38 15.46 -32.76
C HIS A 45 2.68 15.01 -31.33
N SER A 46 1.77 14.25 -30.69
CA SER A 46 1.84 13.95 -29.25
C SER A 46 3.16 13.33 -28.78
N LEU A 47 3.82 12.51 -29.59
CA LEU A 47 5.14 11.94 -29.26
C LEU A 47 6.25 13.01 -29.29
N LEU A 48 6.22 13.94 -30.25
CA LEU A 48 7.13 15.08 -30.28
C LEU A 48 6.84 16.07 -29.15
N ALA A 49 5.57 16.26 -28.79
CA ALA A 49 5.18 17.06 -27.63
C ALA A 49 5.72 16.47 -26.31
N VAL A 50 5.66 15.14 -26.13
CA VAL A 50 6.27 14.46 -24.98
C VAL A 50 7.79 14.63 -24.96
N ARG A 51 8.46 14.59 -26.12
CA ARG A 51 9.91 14.86 -26.22
C ARG A 51 10.25 16.32 -25.91
N LEU A 52 9.44 17.26 -26.39
CA LEU A 52 9.55 18.68 -26.09
C LEU A 52 9.42 18.92 -24.58
N ILE A 53 8.40 18.34 -23.94
CA ILE A 53 8.21 18.40 -22.48
C ILE A 53 9.44 17.86 -21.75
N SER A 54 9.97 16.72 -22.19
CA SER A 54 11.18 16.14 -21.60
C SER A 54 12.38 17.07 -21.72
N ARG A 55 12.58 17.73 -22.86
CA ARG A 55 13.68 18.68 -23.06
C ARG A 55 13.49 19.96 -22.25
N ILE A 56 12.27 20.50 -22.19
CA ILE A 56 11.95 21.65 -21.33
C ILE A 56 12.25 21.33 -19.86
N ARG A 57 11.89 20.12 -19.40
CA ARG A 57 12.24 19.66 -18.05
C ARG A 57 13.77 19.60 -17.85
N GLN A 58 14.52 19.11 -18.83
CA GLN A 58 15.97 19.00 -18.77
C GLN A 58 16.66 20.36 -18.74
N GLU A 59 16.26 21.28 -19.61
CA GLU A 59 16.90 22.60 -19.77
C GLU A 59 16.44 23.63 -18.73
N LEU A 60 15.18 23.54 -18.28
CA LEU A 60 14.56 24.58 -17.43
C LEU A 60 14.11 24.09 -16.06
N GLY A 61 14.16 22.78 -15.78
CA GLY A 61 13.71 22.20 -14.50
C GLY A 61 12.20 22.28 -14.26
N ILE A 62 11.41 22.69 -15.26
CA ILE A 62 9.97 22.88 -15.14
C ILE A 62 9.21 21.69 -15.74
N GLU A 63 8.27 21.14 -14.97
CA GLU A 63 7.41 20.06 -15.42
C GLU A 63 6.14 20.60 -16.09
N LEU A 64 6.01 20.33 -17.38
CA LEU A 64 4.81 20.60 -18.18
C LEU A 64 4.09 19.28 -18.49
N THR A 65 2.77 19.32 -18.59
CA THR A 65 1.96 18.18 -19.01
C THR A 65 1.67 18.24 -20.51
N LEU A 66 1.26 17.11 -21.09
CA LEU A 66 0.79 17.11 -22.49
C LEU A 66 -0.43 18.03 -22.68
N ARG A 67 -1.27 18.16 -21.65
CA ARG A 67 -2.42 19.07 -21.65
C ARG A 67 -1.97 20.53 -21.77
N ASP A 68 -0.91 20.92 -21.08
CA ASP A 68 -0.35 22.27 -21.12
C ASP A 68 0.06 22.66 -22.55
N VAL A 69 0.72 21.73 -23.27
CA VAL A 69 1.13 21.92 -24.67
C VAL A 69 -0.06 21.97 -25.63
N LEU A 70 -1.11 21.21 -25.37
CA LEU A 70 -2.33 21.23 -26.19
C LEU A 70 -3.15 22.51 -26.02
N VAL A 71 -3.17 23.09 -24.81
CA VAL A 71 -3.95 24.29 -24.49
C VAL A 71 -3.23 25.56 -24.92
N GLN A 72 -1.90 25.61 -24.80
CA GLN A 72 -1.08 26.75 -25.19
C GLN A 72 -0.03 26.34 -26.23
N PRO A 73 -0.43 26.02 -27.47
CA PRO A 73 0.45 25.35 -28.43
C PRO A 73 1.44 26.30 -29.12
N THR A 74 1.70 27.50 -28.61
CA THR A 74 2.61 28.50 -29.21
C THR A 74 3.85 28.72 -28.34
N VAL A 75 4.95 29.20 -28.92
CA VAL A 75 6.16 29.54 -28.14
C VAL A 75 5.84 30.58 -27.06
N GLU A 76 5.04 31.61 -27.39
CA GLU A 76 4.51 32.61 -26.45
C GLU A 76 3.73 31.95 -25.30
N GLY A 77 2.78 31.07 -25.64
CA GLY A 77 1.90 30.43 -24.67
C GLY A 77 2.65 29.48 -23.72
N ILE A 78 3.60 28.71 -24.24
CA ILE A 78 4.46 27.85 -23.41
C ILE A 78 5.42 28.68 -22.56
N ALA A 79 5.99 29.77 -23.09
CA ALA A 79 6.85 30.66 -22.32
C ALA A 79 6.10 31.27 -21.13
N LEU A 80 4.85 31.69 -21.33
CA LEU A 80 3.98 32.17 -20.25
C LEU A 80 3.69 31.07 -19.21
N LEU A 81 3.41 29.83 -19.62
CA LEU A 81 3.20 28.72 -18.68
C LEU A 81 4.48 28.37 -17.90
N VAL A 82 5.65 28.45 -18.54
CA VAL A 82 6.94 28.27 -17.88
C VAL A 82 7.19 29.39 -16.87
N GLN A 83 6.88 30.64 -17.24
CA GLN A 83 6.98 31.79 -16.33
C GLN A 83 6.01 31.67 -15.16
N ASP A 84 4.74 31.34 -15.41
CA ASP A 84 3.73 31.14 -14.38
C ASP A 84 4.14 30.01 -13.43
N LYS A 85 4.71 28.91 -13.94
CA LYS A 85 5.22 27.83 -13.08
C LYS A 85 6.51 28.19 -12.35
N ARG A 86 7.39 29.02 -12.92
CA ARG A 86 8.54 29.62 -12.21
C ARG A 86 8.09 30.57 -11.11
N THR A 87 6.98 31.28 -11.31
CA THR A 87 6.44 32.25 -10.35
C THR A 87 5.57 31.57 -9.28
N ALA A 88 4.88 30.48 -9.64
CA ALA A 88 4.10 29.62 -8.74
C ALA A 88 4.99 28.71 -7.88
N SER A 89 6.16 28.30 -8.38
CA SER A 89 7.24 27.74 -7.56
C SER A 89 7.99 28.87 -6.86
N GLY A 90 7.44 29.33 -5.73
CA GLY A 90 8.21 30.02 -4.71
C GLY A 90 9.21 29.08 -4.03
N ALA A 91 10.16 28.51 -4.80
CA ALA A 91 11.18 27.61 -4.30
C ALA A 91 12.01 28.36 -3.26
N ILE A 92 11.73 28.12 -1.98
CA ILE A 92 12.58 28.58 -0.89
C ILE A 92 13.90 27.85 -1.08
N GLN A 93 14.95 28.59 -1.41
CA GLN A 93 16.25 28.02 -1.73
C GLN A 93 16.71 27.09 -0.58
N GLY A 94 17.16 25.89 -0.95
CA GLY A 94 17.53 24.80 -0.04
C GLY A 94 16.38 24.16 0.75
N VAL A 95 15.11 24.43 0.44
CA VAL A 95 13.95 23.67 0.94
C VAL A 95 13.34 22.89 -0.21
N ILE A 96 13.50 21.56 -0.17
CA ILE A 96 13.06 20.66 -1.23
C ILE A 96 11.77 19.97 -0.81
N GLU A 97 10.72 20.11 -1.62
CA GLU A 97 9.50 19.32 -1.46
C GLU A 97 9.75 17.86 -1.83
N LEU A 98 9.84 16.98 -0.82
CA LEU A 98 10.02 15.54 -1.01
C LEU A 98 8.68 14.82 -1.13
N ASN A 99 7.69 15.32 -0.40
CA ASN A 99 6.29 14.94 -0.51
C ASN A 99 5.43 16.15 -0.14
N SER A 100 4.65 16.70 -1.06
CA SER A 100 3.72 17.80 -0.78
C SER A 100 2.27 17.34 -0.62
N SER A 101 2.01 16.03 -0.68
CA SER A 101 0.69 15.47 -0.43
C SER A 101 0.34 15.48 1.07
N GLY A 102 -0.96 15.61 1.35
CA GLY A 102 -1.51 15.52 2.71
C GLY A 102 -1.93 16.86 3.30
N THR A 103 -2.61 16.78 4.44
CA THR A 103 -3.14 17.95 5.18
C THR A 103 -2.59 18.05 6.59
N GLN A 104 -1.76 17.10 7.02
CA GLN A 104 -1.11 17.17 8.32
C GLN A 104 0.00 18.22 8.34
N ARG A 105 0.49 18.56 9.53
CA ARG A 105 1.63 19.48 9.66
C ARG A 105 2.88 18.87 9.00
N PRO A 106 3.65 19.69 8.26
CA PRO A 106 4.85 19.25 7.57
C PRO A 106 5.91 18.72 8.53
N LEU A 107 6.67 17.73 8.06
CA LEU A 107 7.92 17.28 8.66
C LEU A 107 9.10 17.87 7.87
N PHE A 108 9.98 18.61 8.56
CA PHE A 108 11.22 19.12 7.98
C PHE A 108 12.39 18.18 8.33
N ILE A 109 13.09 17.66 7.32
CA ILE A 109 14.20 16.73 7.48
C ILE A 109 15.52 17.41 7.11
N VAL A 110 16.43 17.57 8.07
CA VAL A 110 17.75 18.18 7.86
C VAL A 110 18.67 17.19 7.15
N HIS A 111 19.43 17.67 6.16
CA HIS A 111 20.44 16.90 5.44
C HIS A 111 21.43 16.14 6.36
N PRO A 112 22.03 15.03 5.88
CA PRO A 112 23.13 14.35 6.56
C PRO A 112 24.47 15.07 6.29
N ALA A 113 25.60 14.43 6.62
CA ALA A 113 26.93 15.03 6.44
C ALA A 113 27.21 15.52 5.00
N SER A 114 26.66 14.85 3.98
CA SER A 114 26.84 15.25 2.58
C SER A 114 26.27 16.63 2.23
N GLY A 115 25.36 17.16 3.05
CA GLY A 115 24.62 18.38 2.73
C GLY A 115 23.38 18.17 1.85
N GLU A 116 23.23 16.98 1.26
CA GLU A 116 22.20 16.69 0.25
C GLU A 116 21.03 15.88 0.81
N VAL A 117 19.81 16.16 0.33
CA VAL A 117 18.58 15.48 0.80
C VAL A 117 18.16 14.29 -0.07
N GLY A 118 19.00 13.88 -1.03
CA GLY A 118 18.72 12.83 -2.01
C GLY A 118 18.44 11.44 -1.41
N SER A 119 18.77 11.20 -0.14
CA SER A 119 18.46 9.95 0.57
C SER A 119 17.04 9.89 1.14
N TYR A 120 16.32 11.03 1.20
CA TYR A 120 15.01 11.13 1.84
C TYR A 120 13.76 10.90 0.95
N PRO A 121 13.78 10.92 -0.40
CA PRO A 121 12.56 10.65 -1.18
C PRO A 121 11.90 9.32 -0.84
N VAL A 122 12.70 8.25 -0.67
CA VAL A 122 12.19 6.92 -0.27
C VAL A 122 11.57 6.98 1.13
N LEU A 123 12.19 7.71 2.05
CA LEU A 123 11.69 7.89 3.42
C LEU A 123 10.39 8.69 3.45
N ALA A 124 10.29 9.78 2.67
CA ALA A 124 9.10 10.61 2.58
C ALA A 124 7.88 9.79 2.13
N VAL A 125 8.06 8.94 1.10
CA VAL A 125 7.01 8.01 0.67
C VAL A 125 6.71 6.96 1.76
N ALA A 126 7.75 6.47 2.45
CA ALA A 126 7.59 5.51 3.54
C ALA A 126 6.92 6.09 4.81
N ILE A 127 6.91 7.41 5.02
CA ILE A 127 6.14 8.06 6.09
C ILE A 127 4.66 8.06 5.73
N GLY A 128 4.34 8.37 4.46
CA GLY A 128 3.00 8.25 3.88
C GLY A 128 2.43 9.57 3.37
N GLU A 129 1.37 9.46 2.58
CA GLU A 129 0.78 10.55 1.78
C GLU A 129 0.07 11.63 2.61
N ASP A 130 -0.28 11.35 3.88
CA ASP A 130 -1.00 12.33 4.71
C ASP A 130 -0.07 13.40 5.34
N THR A 131 1.24 13.14 5.38
CA THR A 131 2.25 14.02 5.98
C THR A 131 3.11 14.66 4.90
N PRO A 132 3.00 15.99 4.68
CA PRO A 132 3.96 16.71 3.86
C PRO A 132 5.37 16.58 4.44
N VAL A 133 6.38 16.36 3.60
CA VAL A 133 7.78 16.20 3.97
C VAL A 133 8.65 17.13 3.12
N PHE A 134 9.44 17.96 3.81
CA PHE A 134 10.36 18.91 3.21
C PHE A 134 11.79 18.55 3.63
N GLY A 135 12.71 18.45 2.68
CA GLY A 135 14.14 18.30 2.94
C GLY A 135 14.82 19.65 3.04
N LEU A 136 15.73 19.82 4.00
CA LEU A 136 16.59 21.01 4.12
C LEU A 136 17.97 20.67 3.60
N GLU A 137 18.30 21.18 2.43
CA GLU A 137 19.60 21.06 1.78
C GLU A 137 20.58 22.11 2.34
N ALA A 138 21.87 21.78 2.34
CA ALA A 138 22.88 22.67 2.88
C ALA A 138 22.98 24.00 2.11
N ALA A 139 23.03 25.10 2.86
CA ALA A 139 23.29 26.43 2.31
C ALA A 139 24.65 26.42 1.57
N GLY A 140 24.66 26.91 0.32
CA GLY A 140 25.85 26.97 -0.51
C GLY A 140 26.15 25.75 -1.41
N LEU A 141 25.30 24.72 -1.45
CA LEU A 141 25.41 23.64 -2.45
C LEU A 141 24.90 24.05 -3.84
N ASN A 142 23.80 24.81 -3.87
CA ASN A 142 23.13 25.30 -5.08
C ASN A 142 22.82 26.81 -4.98
N GLU A 143 23.50 27.51 -4.07
CA GLU A 143 23.28 28.92 -3.73
C GLU A 143 24.58 29.71 -3.78
N VAL A 144 24.49 31.06 -3.74
CA VAL A 144 25.65 31.89 -3.40
C VAL A 144 26.19 31.37 -2.05
N PRO A 145 27.51 31.10 -1.92
CA PRO A 145 28.05 30.40 -0.76
C PRO A 145 27.84 31.19 0.53
N ILE A 146 26.81 30.82 1.29
CA ILE A 146 26.63 31.19 2.69
C ILE A 146 27.14 30.02 3.52
N LEU A 147 28.45 30.01 3.78
CA LEU A 147 29.09 28.97 4.60
C LEU A 147 29.09 29.42 6.06
N HIS A 148 27.99 29.17 6.76
CA HIS A 148 27.91 29.31 8.21
C HIS A 148 28.90 28.34 8.89
N GLN A 149 29.66 28.83 9.87
CA GLN A 149 30.75 28.07 10.50
C GLN A 149 30.37 27.44 11.85
N THR A 150 29.18 27.73 12.36
CA THR A 150 28.65 27.22 13.63
C THR A 150 27.31 26.51 13.39
N VAL A 151 26.96 25.57 14.27
CA VAL A 151 25.68 24.86 14.17
C VAL A 151 24.52 25.80 14.45
N GLU A 152 24.72 26.77 15.33
CA GLU A 152 23.74 27.77 15.73
C GLU A 152 23.33 28.67 14.55
N ASP A 153 24.29 29.14 13.75
CA ASP A 153 24.02 29.97 12.57
C ASP A 153 23.33 29.16 11.46
N ILE A 154 23.77 27.90 11.27
CA ILE A 154 23.11 26.97 10.32
C ILE A 154 21.66 26.74 10.74
N ALA A 155 21.43 26.46 12.03
CA ALA A 155 20.09 26.26 12.57
C ALA A 155 19.21 27.50 12.41
N GLU A 156 19.73 28.70 12.68
CA GLU A 156 18.98 29.95 12.52
C GLU A 156 18.57 30.18 11.06
N GLU A 157 19.49 29.97 10.10
CA GLU A 157 19.19 30.06 8.67
C GLU A 157 18.11 29.06 8.25
N TYR A 158 18.19 27.81 8.71
CA TYR A 158 17.17 26.79 8.43
C TYR A 158 15.83 27.14 9.05
N LEU A 159 15.80 27.69 10.27
CA LEU A 159 14.58 28.20 10.89
C LEU A 159 13.97 29.36 10.09
N ARG A 160 14.78 30.26 9.54
CA ARG A 160 14.31 31.32 8.64
C ARG A 160 13.69 30.76 7.35
N ARG A 161 14.24 29.67 6.81
CA ARG A 161 13.70 29.00 5.62
C ARG A 161 12.37 28.30 5.89
N ILE A 162 12.29 27.46 6.95
CA ILE A 162 11.05 26.72 7.24
C ILE A 162 9.90 27.65 7.65
N ARG A 163 10.19 28.82 8.24
CA ARG A 163 9.18 29.84 8.56
C ARG A 163 8.48 30.43 7.33
N ARG A 164 9.07 30.30 6.15
CA ARG A 164 8.41 30.65 4.88
C ARG A 164 7.42 29.59 4.40
N VAL A 165 7.60 28.33 4.82
CA VAL A 165 6.66 27.23 4.58
C VAL A 165 5.57 27.21 5.67
N GLN A 166 5.98 27.30 6.94
CA GLN A 166 5.11 27.28 8.10
C GLN A 166 5.57 28.38 9.07
N SER A 167 4.85 29.50 9.10
CA SER A 167 5.24 30.71 9.83
C SER A 167 5.23 30.58 11.35
N VAL A 168 4.47 29.63 11.90
CA VAL A 168 4.28 29.44 13.35
C VAL A 168 4.25 27.96 13.68
N GLY A 169 4.69 27.59 14.89
CA GLY A 169 4.62 26.22 15.37
C GLY A 169 3.19 25.67 15.54
N PRO A 170 3.06 24.41 15.97
CA PRO A 170 4.16 23.56 16.38
C PRO A 170 4.96 22.99 15.20
N TYR A 171 6.28 22.88 15.38
CA TYR A 171 7.21 22.37 14.36
C TYR A 171 7.49 20.87 14.55
N ARG A 172 7.72 20.17 13.43
CA ARG A 172 8.16 18.78 13.39
C ARG A 172 9.48 18.72 12.64
N LEU A 173 10.54 18.31 13.34
CA LEU A 173 11.90 18.23 12.81
C LEU A 173 12.39 16.78 12.84
N ALA A 174 13.15 16.39 11.85
CA ALA A 174 13.90 15.14 11.86
C ALA A 174 15.25 15.29 11.18
N ALA A 175 16.15 14.34 11.42
CA ALA A 175 17.40 14.25 10.67
C ALA A 175 17.97 12.84 10.75
N TRP A 176 18.86 12.53 9.80
CA TRP A 176 19.65 11.30 9.79
C TRP A 176 21.13 11.64 9.89
N SER A 177 21.89 10.80 10.59
CA SER A 177 23.34 10.93 10.71
C SER A 177 23.73 12.28 11.33
N LEU A 178 24.73 12.97 10.78
CA LEU A 178 25.27 14.24 11.28
C LEU A 178 24.21 15.36 11.42
N GLY A 179 23.15 15.34 10.59
CA GLY A 179 22.08 16.34 10.65
C GLY A 179 21.32 16.38 11.99
N GLY A 180 21.41 15.31 12.80
CA GLY A 180 20.74 15.23 14.10
C GLY A 180 21.15 16.33 15.08
N VAL A 181 22.42 16.73 15.04
CA VAL A 181 22.94 17.81 15.89
C VAL A 181 22.34 19.16 15.48
N ILE A 182 22.23 19.41 14.18
CA ILE A 182 21.62 20.63 13.63
C ILE A 182 20.11 20.67 13.96
N ALA A 183 19.40 19.55 13.77
CA ALA A 183 17.98 19.46 14.11
C ALA A 183 17.70 19.67 15.60
N TYR A 184 18.59 19.18 16.48
CA TYR A 184 18.51 19.42 17.93
C TYR A 184 18.68 20.90 18.26
N GLU A 185 19.65 21.58 17.64
CA GLU A 185 19.87 23.02 17.85
C GLU A 185 18.69 23.86 17.33
N MET A 186 18.16 23.52 16.15
CA MET A 186 16.93 24.13 15.64
C MET A 186 15.77 24.00 16.65
N ALA A 187 15.58 22.81 17.23
CA ALA A 187 14.55 22.58 18.24
C ALA A 187 14.79 23.39 19.52
N ARG A 188 16.05 23.54 19.94
CA ARG A 188 16.44 24.35 21.11
C ARG A 188 16.13 25.83 20.89
N GLN A 189 16.51 26.39 19.74
CA GLN A 189 16.23 27.79 19.39
C GLN A 189 14.73 28.09 19.28
N LEU A 190 13.94 27.16 18.71
CA LEU A 190 12.48 27.26 18.70
C LEU A 190 11.92 27.29 20.13
N THR A 191 12.37 26.39 20.99
CA THR A 191 11.93 26.33 22.39
C THR A 191 12.28 27.59 23.17
N ILE A 192 13.47 28.17 22.95
CA ILE A 192 13.90 29.45 23.54
C ILE A 192 13.03 30.59 23.02
N SER A 193 12.61 30.53 21.76
CA SER A 193 11.71 31.51 21.13
C SER A 193 10.23 31.30 21.51
N ASN A 194 9.94 30.47 22.53
CA ASN A 194 8.59 30.08 22.95
C ASN A 194 7.72 29.43 21.84
N GLU A 195 8.36 28.87 20.81
CA GLU A 195 7.69 28.03 19.80
C GLU A 195 7.61 26.59 20.29
N THR A 196 6.55 25.89 19.88
CA THR A 196 6.35 24.48 20.25
C THR A 196 7.06 23.56 19.25
N VAL A 197 7.82 22.59 19.74
CA VAL A 197 8.35 21.48 18.94
C VAL A 197 7.51 20.24 19.24
N GLU A 198 6.63 19.87 18.31
CA GLU A 198 5.77 18.69 18.44
C GLU A 198 6.57 17.40 18.25
N PHE A 199 7.58 17.39 17.39
CA PHE A 199 8.36 16.18 17.13
C PHE A 199 9.81 16.51 16.79
N LEU A 200 10.74 15.80 17.43
CA LEU A 200 12.15 15.78 17.07
C LEU A 200 12.59 14.32 16.87
N GLY A 201 12.69 13.91 15.61
CA GLY A 201 13.07 12.55 15.20
C GLY A 201 14.55 12.45 14.82
N LEU A 202 15.33 11.72 15.58
CA LEU A 202 16.75 11.48 15.29
C LEU A 202 16.94 10.06 14.76
N ILE A 203 17.46 9.92 13.55
CA ILE A 203 17.61 8.64 12.85
C ILE A 203 19.09 8.25 12.90
N ASP A 204 19.43 7.32 13.78
CA ASP A 204 20.79 6.79 13.98
C ASP A 204 21.85 7.91 14.13
N CYS A 205 21.46 8.98 14.84
CA CYS A 205 22.28 10.16 15.11
C CYS A 205 22.88 10.07 16.51
N ALA A 206 24.18 10.28 16.67
CA ALA A 206 24.80 10.49 17.97
C ALA A 206 25.05 11.97 18.23
N ASN A 207 25.12 12.36 19.51
CA ASN A 207 25.76 13.62 19.85
C ASN A 207 27.28 13.46 19.84
N ASN A 208 27.98 14.51 19.43
CA ASN A 208 29.39 14.41 19.05
C ASN A 208 30.33 14.08 20.21
N THR A 209 29.89 14.32 21.46
CA THR A 209 30.67 14.07 22.68
C THR A 209 30.86 12.60 23.02
N ALA A 210 30.05 11.67 22.50
CA ALA A 210 30.02 10.28 23.01
C ALA A 210 30.64 9.22 22.09
N VAL A 211 30.77 9.45 20.78
CA VAL A 211 30.98 8.36 19.80
C VAL A 211 32.39 8.32 19.21
N GLY A 212 33.30 9.18 19.69
CA GLY A 212 34.66 9.25 19.16
C GLY A 212 34.68 9.51 17.65
N TYR A 213 33.63 10.13 17.11
CA TYR A 213 33.66 10.71 15.77
C TYR A 213 34.54 11.95 15.87
N THR A 214 35.85 11.75 15.96
CA THR A 214 36.79 12.76 15.53
C THR A 214 36.56 12.89 14.04
N ALA A 215 36.15 14.07 13.57
CA ALA A 215 36.31 14.40 12.16
C ALA A 215 37.71 13.91 11.71
N PRO A 216 37.86 13.36 10.49
CA PRO A 216 39.17 12.91 10.01
C PRO A 216 40.20 13.98 10.36
N ARG A 217 41.27 13.63 11.09
CA ARG A 217 42.33 14.60 11.40
C ARG A 217 42.81 15.14 10.06
N TYR A 218 42.43 16.38 9.76
CA TYR A 218 42.57 16.95 8.43
C TYR A 218 44.05 16.98 8.04
N PHE A 219 44.44 16.22 7.01
CA PHE A 219 45.82 16.17 6.53
C PHE A 219 46.04 17.13 5.36
N SER A 220 45.12 17.21 4.37
CA SER A 220 45.20 18.15 3.23
C SER A 220 43.89 18.28 2.43
N GLU A 221 43.74 19.34 1.61
CA GLU A 221 42.56 19.49 0.73
C GLU A 221 42.42 18.37 -0.32
N VAL A 222 43.53 17.76 -0.70
CA VAL A 222 43.57 16.65 -1.65
C VAL A 222 42.89 15.41 -1.06
N GLU A 223 43.16 15.11 0.20
CA GLU A 223 42.56 13.96 0.88
C GLU A 223 41.05 14.10 1.06
N ASP A 224 40.58 15.32 1.33
CA ASP A 224 39.14 15.58 1.44
C ASP A 224 38.42 15.32 0.11
N VAL A 225 38.99 15.79 -1.01
CA VAL A 225 38.43 15.51 -2.34
C VAL A 225 38.47 14.01 -2.62
N LEU A 226 39.56 13.31 -2.28
CA LEU A 226 39.67 11.86 -2.44
C LEU A 226 38.63 11.07 -1.64
N LEU A 227 38.33 11.52 -0.42
CA LEU A 227 37.30 10.91 0.42
C LEU A 227 35.91 11.10 -0.19
N ARG A 228 35.65 12.25 -0.82
CA ARG A 228 34.35 12.60 -1.43
C ARG A 228 34.10 11.97 -2.80
N LEU A 229 35.14 11.71 -3.58
CA LEU A 229 35.00 11.22 -4.96
C LEU A 229 34.16 9.94 -5.11
N PRO A 230 34.32 8.88 -4.29
CA PRO A 230 33.48 7.69 -4.36
C PRO A 230 32.00 7.94 -4.06
N GLU A 231 31.68 8.94 -3.21
CA GLU A 231 30.30 9.29 -2.88
C GLU A 231 29.63 10.09 -4.00
N LEU A 232 30.36 11.03 -4.62
CA LEU A 232 29.86 11.84 -5.74
C LEU A 232 29.86 11.05 -7.06
N ILE A 233 30.77 10.08 -7.19
CA ILE A 233 31.00 9.29 -8.40
C ILE A 233 31.09 7.82 -8.00
N PRO A 234 29.96 7.09 -7.96
CA PRO A 234 29.94 5.69 -7.52
C PRO A 234 30.80 4.74 -8.36
N THR A 235 31.18 5.14 -9.58
CA THR A 235 32.07 4.41 -10.49
C THR A 235 33.54 4.80 -10.36
N PHE A 236 33.87 5.65 -9.39
CA PHE A 236 35.23 6.13 -9.19
C PHE A 236 36.16 4.99 -8.78
N GLU A 237 37.20 4.80 -9.58
CA GLU A 237 38.29 3.88 -9.33
C GLU A 237 39.60 4.66 -9.39
N ALA A 238 40.28 4.77 -8.25
CA ALA A 238 41.53 5.51 -8.13
C ALA A 238 42.63 4.97 -9.07
N GLY A 239 42.63 3.66 -9.33
CA GLY A 239 43.57 3.02 -10.26
C GLY A 239 43.42 3.43 -11.73
N ARG A 240 42.33 4.11 -12.11
CA ARG A 240 42.13 4.67 -13.46
C ARG A 240 42.76 6.05 -13.64
N LEU A 241 43.26 6.67 -12.58
CA LEU A 241 43.89 7.99 -12.63
C LEU A 241 45.36 7.87 -13.09
N GLU A 242 45.73 8.65 -14.11
CA GLU A 242 47.12 8.74 -14.56
C GLU A 242 48.05 9.21 -13.43
N GLY A 243 49.17 8.52 -13.22
CA GLY A 243 50.16 8.90 -12.21
C GLY A 243 49.76 8.60 -10.76
N TRP A 244 48.67 7.86 -10.54
CA TRP A 244 48.15 7.54 -9.19
C TRP A 244 49.19 6.92 -8.25
N GLY A 245 50.15 6.14 -8.77
CA GLY A 245 51.19 5.49 -7.96
C GLY A 245 52.07 6.45 -7.13
N GLN A 246 52.15 7.74 -7.49
CA GLN A 246 52.83 8.77 -6.68
C GLN A 246 51.87 9.62 -5.83
N GLY A 247 50.55 9.42 -5.97
CA GLY A 247 49.51 10.24 -5.35
C GLY A 247 49.40 11.65 -5.95
N PRO A 248 48.19 12.25 -5.99
CA PRO A 248 48.03 13.65 -6.38
C PRO A 248 48.71 14.57 -5.35
N ARG A 249 49.48 15.57 -5.81
CA ARG A 249 50.15 16.55 -4.93
C ARG A 249 49.36 17.85 -4.75
N SER A 250 48.35 18.08 -5.58
CA SER A 250 47.41 19.20 -5.46
C SER A 250 46.02 18.79 -5.93
N VAL A 251 45.03 19.61 -5.55
CA VAL A 251 43.63 19.40 -5.92
C VAL A 251 43.45 19.52 -7.43
N GLU A 252 44.14 20.45 -8.08
CA GLU A 252 44.11 20.65 -9.53
C GLU A 252 44.65 19.42 -10.27
N GLN A 253 45.71 18.80 -9.75
CA GLN A 253 46.26 17.56 -10.33
C GLN A 253 45.26 16.40 -10.23
N LEU A 254 44.60 16.27 -9.08
CA LEU A 254 43.58 15.24 -8.85
C LEU A 254 42.38 15.43 -9.78
N LEU A 255 41.79 16.63 -9.80
CA LEU A 255 40.63 16.93 -10.64
C LEU A 255 40.99 16.86 -12.13
N GLY A 256 42.19 17.31 -12.51
CA GLY A 256 42.70 17.14 -13.88
C GLY A 256 42.84 15.68 -14.28
N ALA A 257 43.33 14.81 -13.39
CA ALA A 257 43.38 13.37 -13.63
C ALA A 257 41.97 12.76 -13.73
N CYS A 258 41.02 13.21 -12.91
CA CYS A 258 39.63 12.76 -12.97
C CYS A 258 38.96 13.17 -14.29
N GLN A 259 39.21 14.40 -14.76
CA GLN A 259 38.73 14.89 -16.05
C GLN A 259 39.28 14.04 -17.20
N ARG A 260 40.59 13.73 -17.21
CA ARG A 260 41.21 12.89 -18.25
C ARG A 260 40.70 11.45 -18.22
N ALA A 261 40.38 10.92 -17.04
CA ALA A 261 39.78 9.60 -16.88
C ALA A 261 38.29 9.54 -17.27
N GLY A 262 37.68 10.68 -17.63
CA GLY A 262 36.29 10.78 -18.06
C GLY A 262 35.28 10.69 -16.92
N TYR A 263 35.63 11.11 -15.71
CA TYR A 263 34.73 11.11 -14.56
C TYR A 263 33.81 12.33 -14.47
N PHE A 264 34.06 13.37 -15.26
CA PHE A 264 33.26 14.60 -15.29
C PHE A 264 32.51 14.75 -16.60
N ASP A 265 31.28 15.27 -16.51
CA ASP A 265 30.36 15.51 -17.62
C ASP A 265 29.60 16.84 -17.40
N ASP A 266 28.61 17.12 -18.25
CA ASP A 266 27.82 18.35 -18.18
C ASP A 266 27.02 18.48 -16.86
N GLY A 267 26.80 17.38 -16.13
CA GLY A 267 26.07 17.34 -14.86
C GLY A 267 26.96 17.36 -13.61
N LEU A 268 28.24 16.97 -13.72
CA LEU A 268 29.18 16.95 -12.60
C LEU A 268 30.57 17.44 -13.04
N THR A 269 30.89 18.69 -12.71
CA THR A 269 32.17 19.33 -13.04
C THR A 269 33.15 19.28 -11.87
N SER A 270 34.44 19.50 -12.17
CA SER A 270 35.49 19.66 -11.16
C SER A 270 35.18 20.78 -10.14
N GLN A 271 34.55 21.86 -10.59
CA GLN A 271 34.13 22.97 -9.74
C GLN A 271 33.02 22.55 -8.77
N ILE A 272 32.02 21.80 -9.25
CA ILE A 272 30.94 21.27 -8.40
C ILE A 272 31.52 20.33 -7.34
N VAL A 273 32.45 19.45 -7.70
CA VAL A 273 33.12 18.56 -6.74
C VAL A 273 33.82 19.36 -5.63
N LEU A 274 34.49 20.46 -6.00
CA LEU A 274 35.16 21.33 -5.03
C LEU A 274 34.19 22.04 -4.10
N GLU A 275 33.13 22.61 -4.66
CA GLU A 275 32.10 23.33 -3.89
C GLU A 275 31.40 22.39 -2.91
N ARG A 276 31.01 21.19 -3.37
CA ARG A 276 30.41 20.16 -2.51
C ARG A 276 31.37 19.69 -1.41
N THR A 277 32.67 19.55 -1.72
CA THR A 277 33.69 19.17 -0.74
C THR A 277 33.89 20.27 0.31
N LYS A 278 33.89 21.55 -0.09
CA LYS A 278 33.98 22.69 0.83
C LYS A 278 32.75 22.78 1.73
N ALA A 279 31.54 22.65 1.18
CA ALA A 279 30.31 22.66 1.96
C ALA A 279 30.30 21.53 3.00
N TRP A 280 30.61 20.30 2.59
CA TRP A 280 30.78 19.16 3.48
C TRP A 280 31.78 19.45 4.61
N ARG A 281 32.97 19.98 4.27
CA ARG A 281 34.02 20.30 5.25
C ARG A 281 33.52 21.32 6.28
N THR A 282 32.87 22.38 5.84
CA THR A 282 32.34 23.41 6.73
C THR A 282 31.31 22.84 7.70
N ILE A 283 30.37 22.04 7.20
CA ILE A 283 29.31 21.41 8.01
C ILE A 283 29.91 20.46 9.05
N VAL A 284 30.82 19.58 8.62
CA VAL A 284 31.48 18.63 9.51
C VAL A 284 32.29 19.37 10.58
N SER A 285 33.03 20.42 10.21
CA SER A 285 33.79 21.23 11.16
C SER A 285 32.91 22.00 12.15
N ALA A 286 31.77 22.51 11.70
CA ALA A 286 30.81 23.18 12.58
C ALA A 286 30.25 22.22 13.63
N VAL A 287 29.86 21.01 13.21
CA VAL A 287 29.33 19.98 14.11
C VAL A 287 30.41 19.44 15.05
N ASP A 288 31.65 19.23 14.59
CA ASP A 288 32.81 18.81 15.41
C ASP A 288 33.06 19.76 16.60
N LYS A 289 32.86 21.06 16.40
CA LYS A 289 33.07 22.09 17.42
C LYS A 289 31.86 22.35 18.32
N TYR A 290 30.72 21.76 18.02
CA TYR A 290 29.47 22.07 18.70
C TYR A 290 29.28 21.25 19.98
N GLU A 291 29.02 21.94 21.09
CA GLU A 291 28.71 21.34 22.39
C GLU A 291 27.22 21.56 22.72
N PRO A 292 26.37 20.51 22.64
CA PRO A 292 24.96 20.65 22.90
C PRO A 292 24.68 20.97 24.37
N SER A 293 23.92 22.04 24.62
CA SER A 293 23.38 22.34 25.95
C SER A 293 22.15 21.47 26.25
N SER A 294 21.92 21.13 27.52
CA SER A 294 20.74 20.38 27.96
C SER A 294 19.45 21.18 27.76
N ASN A 295 18.35 20.48 27.46
CA ASN A 295 17.03 21.07 27.35
C ASN A 295 15.95 20.08 27.78
N SER A 296 15.53 20.18 29.04
CA SER A 296 14.52 19.30 29.66
C SER A 296 13.11 19.50 29.12
N ARG A 297 12.87 20.48 28.23
CA ARG A 297 11.56 20.67 27.56
C ARG A 297 11.44 19.86 26.27
N LEU A 298 12.55 19.41 25.69
CA LEU A 298 12.55 18.66 24.43
C LEU A 298 12.32 17.17 24.67
N THR A 299 11.60 16.55 23.74
CA THR A 299 11.43 15.09 23.67
C THR A 299 12.08 14.60 22.39
N ILE A 300 13.04 13.69 22.52
CA ILE A 300 13.76 13.10 21.38
C ILE A 300 13.15 11.73 21.08
N HIS A 301 12.75 11.52 19.83
CA HIS A 301 12.42 10.21 19.28
C HIS A 301 13.62 9.66 18.51
N LEU A 302 14.37 8.76 19.13
CA LEU A 302 15.61 8.20 18.58
C LEU A 302 15.32 6.84 17.90
N PHE A 303 15.46 6.80 16.58
CA PHE A 303 15.32 5.59 15.76
C PHE A 303 16.70 4.99 15.50
N LEU A 304 17.04 3.89 16.17
CA LEU A 304 18.37 3.28 16.13
C LEU A 304 18.41 2.05 15.25
N ALA A 305 19.45 1.94 14.42
CA ALA A 305 19.78 0.69 13.77
C ALA A 305 20.16 -0.38 14.81
N LYS A 306 19.85 -1.66 14.54
CA LYS A 306 20.21 -2.78 15.43
C LYS A 306 21.69 -3.14 15.31
N THR A 307 22.57 -2.27 15.78
CA THR A 307 24.03 -2.44 15.75
C THR A 307 24.62 -2.46 17.16
N HIS A 308 25.90 -2.81 17.29
CA HIS A 308 26.62 -2.80 18.57
C HIS A 308 26.80 -1.37 19.14
N ARG A 309 26.70 -0.33 18.30
CA ARG A 309 26.87 1.09 18.69
C ARG A 309 25.61 1.73 19.26
N GLY A 310 24.46 1.03 19.27
CA GLY A 310 23.19 1.59 19.72
C GLY A 310 23.23 2.16 21.14
N ARG A 311 23.95 1.52 22.07
CA ARG A 311 24.13 2.02 23.45
C ARG A 311 24.93 3.31 23.50
N GLU A 312 26.05 3.40 22.79
CA GLU A 312 26.88 4.62 22.72
C GLU A 312 26.05 5.82 22.25
N ILE A 313 25.20 5.61 21.23
CA ILE A 313 24.34 6.65 20.67
C ILE A 313 23.25 7.05 21.68
N GLU A 314 22.61 6.09 22.35
CA GLU A 314 21.58 6.37 23.35
C GLU A 314 22.13 7.13 24.56
N ASP A 315 23.28 6.70 25.08
CA ASP A 315 23.97 7.32 26.21
C ASP A 315 24.45 8.73 25.88
N SER A 316 24.67 9.02 24.59
CA SER A 316 24.99 10.36 24.10
C SER A 316 23.86 11.35 24.39
N TRP A 317 22.61 11.02 24.06
CA TRP A 317 21.48 11.96 24.15
C TRP A 317 20.83 12.02 25.54
N ARG A 318 20.90 10.93 26.30
CA ARG A 318 20.21 10.79 27.58
C ARG A 318 20.52 11.92 28.59
N PRO A 319 21.77 12.39 28.76
CA PRO A 319 22.06 13.51 29.66
C PRO A 319 21.43 14.85 29.25
N LEU A 320 21.06 15.02 27.98
CA LEU A 320 20.55 16.29 27.45
C LEU A 320 19.04 16.45 27.65
N VAL A 321 18.29 15.34 27.71
CA VAL A 321 16.81 15.32 27.77
C VAL A 321 16.22 14.42 28.85
N GLU A 322 17.07 13.79 29.68
CA GLU A 322 16.69 12.96 30.83
C GLU A 322 15.69 11.83 30.47
N ASP A 323 14.48 11.86 31.04
CA ASP A 323 13.42 10.86 30.87
C ASP A 323 12.62 11.04 29.56
N ARG A 324 12.92 12.08 28.77
CA ARG A 324 12.24 12.42 27.52
C ARG A 324 12.91 11.86 26.27
N LEU A 325 13.80 10.88 26.43
CA LEU A 325 14.37 10.11 25.33
C LEU A 325 13.52 8.86 25.05
N VAL A 326 12.87 8.83 23.88
CA VAL A 326 12.09 7.69 23.40
C VAL A 326 12.91 6.95 22.34
N VAL A 327 13.35 5.73 22.65
CA VAL A 327 14.19 4.91 21.76
C VAL A 327 13.37 3.83 21.06
N GLU A 328 13.53 3.73 19.74
CA GLU A 328 12.96 2.67 18.93
C GLU A 328 14.01 2.03 18.01
N HIS A 329 14.13 0.70 18.08
CA HIS A 329 15.08 -0.02 17.23
C HIS A 329 14.47 -0.46 15.90
N VAL A 330 15.08 -0.05 14.80
CA VAL A 330 14.70 -0.38 13.42
C VAL A 330 15.72 -1.37 12.82
N PRO A 331 15.28 -2.38 12.02
CA PRO A 331 16.21 -3.28 11.35
C PRO A 331 17.06 -2.58 10.29
N GLY A 332 18.25 -3.11 10.02
CA GLY A 332 19.24 -2.51 9.12
C GLY A 332 20.45 -2.00 9.88
N ASP A 333 21.37 -1.39 9.14
CA ASP A 333 22.50 -0.61 9.63
C ASP A 333 22.30 0.88 9.28
N HIS A 334 23.29 1.71 9.63
CA HIS A 334 23.28 3.16 9.43
C HIS A 334 22.87 3.59 8.02
N LEU A 335 23.30 2.87 6.98
CA LEU A 335 23.02 3.19 5.58
C LEU A 335 21.78 2.44 5.07
N THR A 336 21.70 1.14 5.35
CA THR A 336 20.64 0.29 4.79
C THR A 336 19.26 0.59 5.36
N MET A 337 19.17 1.24 6.53
CA MET A 337 17.88 1.65 7.12
C MET A 337 17.11 2.68 6.29
N LEU A 338 17.77 3.48 5.44
CA LEU A 338 17.13 4.39 4.49
C LEU A 338 16.82 3.74 3.13
N GLN A 339 17.15 2.46 2.95
CA GLN A 339 16.89 1.71 1.73
C GLN A 339 15.71 0.74 1.90
N ILE A 340 14.99 0.48 0.82
CA ILE A 340 13.95 -0.55 0.80
C ILE A 340 14.64 -1.92 0.97
N PRO A 341 14.14 -2.80 1.85
CA PRO A 341 12.83 -2.75 2.55
C PRO A 341 12.84 -2.14 3.96
N PHE A 342 14.00 -1.80 4.53
CA PHE A 342 14.11 -1.32 5.91
C PHE A 342 13.50 0.07 6.12
N CYS A 343 13.65 0.95 5.12
CA CYS A 343 13.07 2.29 5.10
C CYS A 343 11.55 2.28 5.31
N ASN A 344 10.88 1.22 4.84
CA ASN A 344 9.44 1.07 5.05
C ASN A 344 9.07 0.94 6.53
N LEU A 345 9.88 0.22 7.32
CA LEU A 345 9.68 0.10 8.77
C LEU A 345 10.02 1.40 9.49
N LEU A 346 11.09 2.09 9.07
CA LEU A 346 11.48 3.39 9.61
C LEU A 346 10.38 4.44 9.40
N GLY A 347 9.89 4.58 8.17
CA GLY A 347 8.83 5.53 7.84
C GLY A 347 7.53 5.24 8.60
N ALA A 348 7.15 3.97 8.72
CA ALA A 348 5.99 3.57 9.52
C ALA A 348 6.17 3.89 11.02
N ALA A 349 7.38 3.70 11.56
CA ALA A 349 7.71 4.05 12.95
C ALA A 349 7.65 5.56 13.20
N ILE A 350 8.18 6.37 12.27
CA ILE A 350 8.10 7.84 12.32
C ILE A 350 6.64 8.29 12.27
N ALA A 351 5.84 7.77 11.34
CA ALA A 351 4.41 8.10 11.23
C ALA A 351 3.65 7.77 12.54
N ARG A 352 3.99 6.66 13.19
CA ARG A 352 3.43 6.30 14.50
C ARG A 352 3.79 7.30 15.59
N ALA A 353 5.05 7.72 15.64
CA ALA A 353 5.52 8.69 16.61
C ALA A 353 4.84 10.05 16.42
N LEU A 354 4.77 10.55 15.18
CA LEU A 354 4.05 11.77 14.81
C LEU A 354 2.58 11.72 15.26
N THR A 355 1.90 10.61 15.02
CA THR A 355 0.48 10.43 15.39
C THR A 355 0.30 10.47 16.91
N ARG A 356 1.13 9.73 17.67
CA ARG A 356 1.02 9.69 19.15
C ARG A 356 1.25 11.06 19.77
N THR A 357 2.16 11.86 19.22
CA THR A 357 2.41 13.21 19.75
C THR A 357 1.29 14.19 19.38
N SER A 358 0.70 14.06 18.19
CA SER A 358 -0.49 14.82 17.80
C SER A 358 -1.71 14.50 18.67
N VAL A 359 -1.94 13.23 19.02
CA VAL A 359 -3.09 12.84 19.88
C VAL A 359 -2.95 13.37 21.30
N LYS A 360 -1.73 13.42 21.86
CA LYS A 360 -1.50 14.02 23.18
C LYS A 360 -1.75 15.53 23.22
N THR A 361 -1.59 16.23 22.09
CA THR A 361 -1.75 17.69 21.99
C THR A 361 -3.17 18.10 21.59
N ALA A 362 -3.89 17.24 20.86
CA ALA A 362 -5.28 17.46 20.47
C ALA A 362 -6.24 16.97 21.57
N GLY A 363 -6.38 17.74 22.64
CA GLY A 363 -7.52 17.59 23.55
C GLY A 363 -8.84 17.76 22.78
N SER A 364 -9.57 16.65 22.62
CA SER A 364 -11.00 16.51 22.30
C SER A 364 -11.69 17.72 21.65
N THR A 365 -11.75 17.77 20.32
CA THR A 365 -12.81 18.48 19.58
C THR A 365 -12.95 17.94 18.14
N ARG A 366 -13.66 16.83 17.95
CA ARG A 366 -14.36 16.51 16.69
C ARG A 366 -15.70 15.83 16.99
N GLY A 367 -16.69 16.14 16.15
CA GLY A 367 -18.13 16.01 16.39
C GLY A 367 -18.71 14.62 16.66
N VAL A 368 -20.03 14.66 16.87
CA VAL A 368 -20.95 13.68 17.45
C VAL A 368 -21.06 12.38 16.63
N SER A 369 -20.03 11.54 16.63
CA SER A 369 -20.16 10.12 16.24
C SER A 369 -20.03 9.26 17.50
N LYS A 370 -20.83 8.18 17.62
CA LYS A 370 -20.79 7.29 18.78
C LYS A 370 -19.37 6.74 19.00
N ALA A 371 -18.80 6.13 17.96
CA ALA A 371 -17.43 5.60 17.93
C ALA A 371 -16.99 5.31 16.49
N THR A 372 -15.67 5.15 16.28
CA THR A 372 -15.11 4.68 14.99
C THR A 372 -15.00 3.15 14.97
N ILE A 373 -15.51 2.53 13.90
CA ILE A 373 -15.38 1.09 13.63
C ILE A 373 -14.41 0.90 12.46
N ALA A 374 -13.36 0.11 12.67
CA ALA A 374 -12.42 -0.23 11.62
C ALA A 374 -12.78 -1.55 10.97
N ILE A 375 -12.90 -1.56 9.64
CA ILE A 375 -13.07 -2.78 8.85
C ILE A 375 -11.79 -2.99 8.06
N ILE A 376 -11.14 -4.13 8.26
CA ILE A 376 -9.85 -4.45 7.64
C ILE A 376 -10.06 -5.64 6.71
N PRO A 377 -10.65 -5.43 5.53
CA PRO A 377 -11.01 -6.54 4.69
C PRO A 377 -9.80 -6.97 3.82
N PHE A 378 -9.63 -8.28 3.70
CA PHE A 378 -8.79 -8.88 2.67
C PHE A 378 -9.75 -9.45 1.63
N PRO A 379 -9.89 -8.91 0.42
CA PRO A 379 -10.88 -9.39 -0.56
C PRO A 379 -10.58 -10.79 -1.11
N GLU A 380 -9.43 -11.36 -0.78
CA GLU A 380 -9.18 -12.80 -0.85
C GLU A 380 -10.15 -13.60 0.06
N THR A 381 -10.77 -12.94 1.04
CA THR A 381 -11.81 -13.47 1.92
C THR A 381 -13.19 -13.19 1.35
N SER A 382 -14.06 -14.19 1.50
CA SER A 382 -15.36 -14.25 0.84
C SER A 382 -16.41 -13.31 1.43
N ALA A 383 -16.11 -12.60 2.53
CA ALA A 383 -17.05 -11.72 3.24
C ALA A 383 -16.92 -10.23 2.88
N PHE A 384 -15.97 -9.85 2.02
CA PHE A 384 -15.70 -8.45 1.66
C PHE A 384 -16.96 -7.69 1.22
N ASN A 385 -17.72 -8.22 0.26
CA ASN A 385 -18.92 -7.57 -0.27
C ASN A 385 -20.04 -7.43 0.78
N SER A 386 -20.14 -8.43 1.67
CA SER A 386 -21.16 -8.45 2.72
C SER A 386 -20.89 -7.42 3.82
N SER A 387 -19.63 -6.97 3.97
CA SER A 387 -19.29 -5.89 4.92
C SER A 387 -20.00 -4.57 4.65
N TYR A 388 -20.39 -4.29 3.39
CA TYR A 388 -21.02 -3.01 3.04
C TYR A 388 -22.41 -2.86 3.66
N SER A 389 -23.19 -3.94 3.70
CA SER A 389 -24.52 -3.92 4.31
C SER A 389 -24.44 -3.59 5.81
N LEU A 390 -23.51 -4.24 6.53
CA LEU A 390 -23.19 -3.93 7.93
C LEU A 390 -22.75 -2.48 8.11
N SER A 391 -21.87 -2.01 7.23
CA SER A 391 -21.33 -0.64 7.31
C SER A 391 -22.42 0.42 7.18
N ARG A 392 -23.41 0.21 6.30
CA ARG A 392 -24.56 1.13 6.16
C ARG A 392 -25.41 1.16 7.42
N GLU A 393 -25.57 0.02 8.09
CA GLU A 393 -26.36 -0.07 9.31
C GLU A 393 -25.64 0.58 10.50
N LEU A 394 -24.32 0.42 10.57
CA LEU A 394 -23.46 1.12 11.53
C LEU A 394 -23.52 2.64 11.35
N GLU A 395 -23.40 3.16 10.11
CA GLU A 395 -23.49 4.60 9.84
C GLU A 395 -24.88 5.17 10.18
N ARG A 396 -25.96 4.47 9.81
CA ARG A 396 -27.33 4.85 10.19
C ARG A 396 -27.52 4.94 11.70
N SER A 397 -26.79 4.11 12.45
CA SER A 397 -26.83 4.05 13.91
C SER A 397 -25.87 5.04 14.59
N GLY A 398 -25.19 5.89 13.80
CA GLY A 398 -24.34 6.98 14.28
C GLY A 398 -22.86 6.62 14.48
N TYR A 399 -22.40 5.46 13.99
CA TYR A 399 -20.98 5.08 14.00
C TYR A 399 -20.26 5.63 12.76
N ARG A 400 -18.98 5.97 12.92
CA ARG A 400 -18.09 6.27 11.79
C ARG A 400 -17.43 4.98 11.32
N VAL A 401 -17.56 4.63 10.04
CA VAL A 401 -16.95 3.42 9.49
C VAL A 401 -15.75 3.79 8.62
N VAL A 402 -14.60 3.18 8.91
CA VAL A 402 -13.37 3.37 8.13
C VAL A 402 -12.84 2.02 7.68
N TYR A 403 -12.52 1.91 6.39
CA TYR A 403 -11.92 0.72 5.82
C TYR A 403 -10.39 0.83 5.74
N TYR A 404 -9.69 -0.27 5.97
CA TYR A 404 -8.23 -0.32 5.93
C TYR A 404 -7.74 -1.49 5.07
N GLY A 405 -6.72 -1.27 4.23
CA GLY A 405 -6.13 -2.37 3.45
C GLY A 405 -5.18 -1.88 2.35
N PRO A 406 -4.80 -2.76 1.40
CA PRO A 406 -3.97 -2.37 0.26
C PRO A 406 -4.60 -1.30 -0.66
N SER A 407 -3.82 -0.31 -1.09
CA SER A 407 -4.22 0.82 -1.93
C SER A 407 -4.99 0.43 -3.18
N ARG A 408 -4.67 -0.72 -3.78
CA ARG A 408 -5.40 -1.26 -4.95
C ARG A 408 -6.90 -1.46 -4.73
N TYR A 409 -7.38 -1.51 -3.49
CA TYR A 409 -8.80 -1.66 -3.16
C TYR A 409 -9.50 -0.35 -2.78
N ARG A 410 -8.76 0.77 -2.72
CA ARG A 410 -9.29 2.09 -2.34
C ARG A 410 -10.51 2.46 -3.19
N SER A 411 -10.39 2.38 -4.52
CA SER A 411 -11.48 2.76 -5.43
C SER A 411 -12.75 1.95 -5.19
N ARG A 412 -12.63 0.64 -4.95
CA ARG A 412 -13.78 -0.26 -4.70
C ARG A 412 -14.58 0.17 -3.47
N VAL A 413 -13.91 0.64 -2.41
CA VAL A 413 -14.54 1.09 -1.17
C VAL A 413 -15.04 2.53 -1.27
N VAL A 414 -14.21 3.43 -1.80
CA VAL A 414 -14.56 4.85 -1.95
C VAL A 414 -15.76 5.04 -2.88
N ASN A 415 -15.88 4.22 -3.93
CA ASN A 415 -17.05 4.22 -4.82
C ASN A 415 -18.35 3.83 -4.11
N GLN A 416 -18.30 3.19 -2.94
CA GLN A 416 -19.48 2.93 -2.10
C GLN A 416 -19.81 4.07 -1.13
N GLY A 417 -18.95 5.09 -1.05
CA GLY A 417 -19.08 6.26 -0.17
C GLY A 417 -18.29 6.18 1.14
N TYR A 418 -17.44 5.17 1.35
CA TYR A 418 -16.72 5.00 2.62
C TYR A 418 -15.29 5.53 2.61
N GLU A 419 -14.82 5.95 3.79
CA GLU A 419 -13.41 6.30 4.02
C GLU A 419 -12.49 5.07 3.86
N TYR A 420 -11.29 5.29 3.31
CA TYR A 420 -10.29 4.24 3.12
C TYR A 420 -8.89 4.68 3.57
N ARG A 421 -8.19 3.80 4.28
CA ARG A 421 -6.79 3.94 4.71
C ARG A 421 -5.92 2.88 4.05
N ALA A 422 -4.97 3.33 3.25
CA ALA A 422 -3.98 2.46 2.63
C ALA A 422 -2.96 1.95 3.66
N LEU A 423 -2.69 0.65 3.64
CA LEU A 423 -1.74 -0.02 4.54
C LEU A 423 -0.49 -0.55 3.82
N ASP A 424 -0.50 -0.60 2.50
CA ASP A 424 0.61 -1.08 1.70
C ASP A 424 1.73 -0.03 1.55
N MET A 425 2.90 -0.53 1.17
CA MET A 425 4.14 0.23 1.05
C MET A 425 4.78 -0.03 -0.30
N VAL A 426 5.56 0.93 -0.80
CA VAL A 426 6.30 0.82 -2.06
C VAL A 426 7.10 -0.48 -2.10
N LEU A 427 6.87 -1.26 -3.15
CA LEU A 427 7.65 -2.45 -3.47
C LEU A 427 8.78 -2.06 -4.43
N PRO A 428 10.00 -2.57 -4.25
CA PRO A 428 11.03 -2.40 -5.26
C PRO A 428 10.66 -3.27 -6.47
N GLU A 429 10.81 -2.74 -7.69
CA GLU A 429 10.82 -3.57 -8.89
C GLU A 429 12.01 -4.53 -8.83
N VAL A 430 11.73 -5.82 -8.67
CA VAL A 430 12.78 -6.84 -8.74
C VAL A 430 13.13 -7.05 -10.22
N ARG A 431 14.13 -6.32 -10.71
CA ARG A 431 14.72 -6.58 -12.04
C ARG A 431 15.42 -7.94 -12.04
N THR A 432 14.73 -8.97 -12.52
CA THR A 432 15.35 -10.29 -12.74
C THR A 432 16.24 -10.21 -13.98
N THR A 433 17.56 -10.33 -13.81
CA THR A 433 18.48 -10.45 -14.95
C THR A 433 18.42 -11.88 -15.52
N ASN A 434 18.06 -11.99 -16.81
CA ASN A 434 18.02 -13.25 -17.56
C ASN A 434 19.45 -13.71 -17.93
N LYS A 435 20.23 -14.16 -16.94
CA LYS A 435 21.50 -14.88 -17.20
C LYS A 435 21.26 -16.39 -17.09
N ARG A 436 21.94 -17.21 -17.89
CA ARG A 436 21.92 -18.70 -17.82
C ARG A 436 23.23 -19.22 -17.17
N GLY A 437 23.19 -20.39 -16.53
CA GLY A 437 24.35 -21.07 -15.90
C GLY A 437 24.25 -21.25 -14.37
N LEU A 438 25.26 -21.87 -13.73
CA LEU A 438 25.29 -22.14 -12.28
C LEU A 438 25.21 -20.85 -11.43
N ARG A 439 25.87 -19.77 -11.88
CA ARG A 439 25.76 -18.41 -11.30
C ARG A 439 24.34 -17.83 -11.41
N ALA A 440 23.55 -18.25 -12.40
CA ALA A 440 22.16 -17.83 -12.53
C ALA A 440 21.24 -18.52 -11.53
N LEU A 441 21.54 -19.79 -11.18
CA LEU A 441 20.78 -20.52 -10.15
C LEU A 441 21.00 -19.91 -8.76
N THR A 442 22.25 -19.58 -8.41
CA THR A 442 22.56 -18.89 -7.15
C THR A 442 21.98 -17.47 -7.11
N ASN A 443 22.02 -16.73 -8.23
CA ASN A 443 21.38 -15.43 -8.33
C ASN A 443 19.84 -15.51 -8.27
N LYS A 444 19.22 -16.52 -8.87
CA LYS A 444 17.77 -16.79 -8.73
C LYS A 444 17.41 -17.11 -7.29
N TRP A 445 18.23 -17.90 -6.59
CA TRP A 445 18.01 -18.21 -5.17
C TRP A 445 18.16 -16.96 -4.29
N ARG A 446 19.19 -16.13 -4.54
CA ARG A 446 19.38 -14.85 -3.84
C ARG A 446 18.23 -13.88 -4.11
N ALA A 447 17.77 -13.78 -5.36
CA ALA A 447 16.63 -12.96 -5.75
C ALA A 447 15.34 -13.45 -5.10
N ALA A 448 15.06 -14.75 -5.13
CA ALA A 448 13.90 -15.34 -4.45
C ALA A 448 13.94 -15.10 -2.94
N ARG A 449 15.10 -15.31 -2.31
CA ARG A 449 15.34 -15.01 -0.89
C ARG A 449 15.09 -13.53 -0.58
N ALA A 450 15.60 -12.62 -1.40
CA ALA A 450 15.38 -11.18 -1.25
C ALA A 450 13.88 -10.83 -1.40
N THR A 451 13.18 -11.37 -2.39
CA THR A 451 11.74 -11.16 -2.58
C THR A 451 10.92 -11.62 -1.38
N VAL A 452 11.22 -12.80 -0.82
CA VAL A 452 10.48 -13.27 0.37
C VAL A 452 10.80 -12.42 1.59
N LEU A 453 12.06 -12.05 1.80
CA LEU A 453 12.47 -11.13 2.87
C LEU A 453 11.75 -9.78 2.76
N HIS A 454 11.70 -9.21 1.55
CA HIS A 454 11.01 -7.95 1.27
C HIS A 454 9.53 -8.05 1.62
N ARG A 455 8.85 -9.11 1.18
CA ARG A 455 7.43 -9.32 1.46
C ARG A 455 7.16 -9.45 2.97
N LEU A 456 8.04 -10.12 3.72
CA LEU A 456 7.89 -10.25 5.18
C LEU A 456 8.11 -8.91 5.91
N LEU A 457 9.13 -8.14 5.52
CA LEU A 457 9.37 -6.81 6.09
C LEU A 457 8.25 -5.83 5.73
N GLN A 458 7.68 -5.95 4.53
CA GLN A 458 6.50 -5.19 4.12
C GLN A 458 5.30 -5.49 5.02
N ILE A 459 5.00 -6.77 5.29
CA ILE A 459 3.90 -7.15 6.20
C ILE A 459 4.10 -6.52 7.59
N ARG A 460 5.32 -6.53 8.12
CA ARG A 460 5.61 -5.87 9.40
C ARG A 460 5.44 -4.35 9.34
N ALA A 461 5.80 -3.70 8.23
CA ALA A 461 5.57 -2.27 8.05
C ALA A 461 4.07 -1.96 7.97
N SER A 462 3.29 -2.80 7.28
CA SER A 462 1.82 -2.70 7.26
C SER A 462 1.19 -2.91 8.64
N ASP A 463 1.74 -3.77 9.50
CA ASP A 463 1.30 -3.86 10.91
C ASP A 463 1.46 -2.53 11.64
N VAL A 464 2.63 -1.89 11.49
CA VAL A 464 2.92 -0.61 12.15
C VAL A 464 2.01 0.49 11.59
N ARG A 465 1.78 0.55 10.27
CA ARG A 465 0.83 1.49 9.68
C ARG A 465 -0.59 1.26 10.15
N CYS A 466 -1.02 0.01 10.22
CA CYS A 466 -2.34 -0.34 10.73
C CYS A 466 -2.46 0.13 12.19
N GLU A 467 -1.47 -0.15 13.04
CA GLU A 467 -1.42 0.35 14.42
C GLU A 467 -1.53 1.87 14.49
N THR A 468 -0.77 2.60 13.67
CA THR A 468 -0.82 4.06 13.58
C THR A 468 -2.20 4.57 13.18
N ALA A 469 -2.79 3.98 12.13
CA ALA A 469 -4.07 4.42 11.60
C ALA A 469 -5.23 4.14 12.58
N LEU A 470 -5.21 2.99 13.29
CA LEU A 470 -6.18 2.68 14.33
C LEU A 470 -6.13 3.70 15.49
N ILE A 471 -4.93 4.14 15.88
CA ILE A 471 -4.75 5.18 16.90
C ILE A 471 -5.24 6.54 16.38
N ALA A 472 -4.87 6.92 15.16
CA ALA A 472 -5.22 8.20 14.55
C ALA A 472 -6.74 8.38 14.41
N ASP A 473 -7.45 7.31 14.04
CA ASP A 473 -8.89 7.33 13.86
C ASP A 473 -9.69 7.06 15.17
N ASN A 474 -8.99 6.88 16.31
CA ASN A 474 -9.56 6.56 17.62
C ASN A 474 -10.55 5.38 17.55
N VAL A 475 -10.09 4.26 17.01
CA VAL A 475 -10.92 3.09 16.71
C VAL A 475 -11.36 2.37 17.98
N ALA A 476 -12.67 2.09 18.09
CA ALA A 476 -13.26 1.38 19.21
C ALA A 476 -13.43 -0.12 18.98
N VAL A 477 -13.61 -0.57 17.73
CA VAL A 477 -13.72 -1.99 17.37
C VAL A 477 -13.01 -2.25 16.04
N VAL A 478 -12.30 -3.37 15.95
CA VAL A 478 -11.70 -3.86 14.70
C VAL A 478 -12.45 -5.09 14.20
N ILE A 479 -12.92 -5.01 12.95
CA ILE A 479 -13.47 -6.13 12.18
C ILE A 479 -12.38 -6.64 11.23
N SER A 480 -11.88 -7.85 11.44
CA SER A 480 -10.76 -8.42 10.67
C SER A 480 -10.84 -9.94 10.56
N ASP A 481 -10.14 -10.52 9.60
CA ASP A 481 -9.97 -11.98 9.53
C ASP A 481 -9.11 -12.46 10.74
N PRO A 482 -9.56 -13.47 11.51
CA PRO A 482 -8.88 -13.94 12.72
C PRO A 482 -7.60 -14.75 12.45
N SER A 483 -7.26 -14.98 11.19
CA SER A 483 -6.01 -15.64 10.76
C SER A 483 -4.99 -14.66 10.18
N THR A 484 -5.36 -13.40 9.95
CA THR A 484 -4.48 -12.41 9.34
C THR A 484 -3.72 -11.62 10.37
N ARG A 485 -2.42 -11.44 10.11
CA ARG A 485 -1.52 -10.70 11.01
C ARG A 485 -1.87 -9.21 11.12
N ILE A 486 -2.09 -8.58 9.98
CA ILE A 486 -2.52 -7.18 9.87
C ILE A 486 -3.94 -7.07 10.44
N GLY A 487 -4.20 -6.02 11.22
CA GLY A 487 -5.44 -5.85 11.97
C GLY A 487 -5.41 -6.51 13.35
N VAL A 488 -5.12 -7.82 13.42
CA VAL A 488 -5.12 -8.58 14.68
C VAL A 488 -4.01 -8.14 15.65
N LEU A 489 -2.74 -8.16 15.22
CA LEU A 489 -1.64 -7.74 16.11
C LEU A 489 -1.76 -6.26 16.54
N PRO A 490 -2.05 -5.32 15.62
CA PRO A 490 -2.31 -3.92 16.00
C PRO A 490 -3.42 -3.76 17.03
N ALA A 491 -4.56 -4.41 16.84
CA ALA A 491 -5.69 -4.34 17.78
C ALA A 491 -5.32 -4.91 19.15
N LEU A 492 -4.65 -6.07 19.21
CA LEU A 492 -4.18 -6.66 20.47
C LEU A 492 -3.20 -5.75 21.21
N LYS A 493 -2.26 -5.10 20.50
CA LYS A 493 -1.31 -4.16 21.11
C LYS A 493 -2.01 -2.95 21.73
N GLN A 494 -3.06 -2.45 21.06
CA GLN A 494 -3.84 -1.30 21.51
C GLN A 494 -5.01 -1.69 22.42
N LYS A 495 -5.18 -2.99 22.71
CA LYS A 495 -6.30 -3.55 23.48
C LYS A 495 -7.68 -3.18 22.92
N ILE A 496 -7.79 -3.06 21.59
CA ILE A 496 -9.04 -2.76 20.91
C ILE A 496 -9.85 -4.07 20.76
N PRO A 497 -11.14 -4.09 21.16
CA PRO A 497 -12.04 -5.21 20.91
C PRO A 497 -12.08 -5.61 19.42
N MET A 498 -12.16 -6.91 19.18
CA MET A 498 -12.18 -7.46 17.82
C MET A 498 -13.38 -8.36 17.60
N ILE A 499 -13.86 -8.37 16.35
CA ILE A 499 -14.86 -9.31 15.87
C ILE A 499 -14.44 -9.83 14.50
N ALA A 500 -14.53 -11.14 14.29
CA ALA A 500 -14.24 -11.73 12.99
C ALA A 500 -15.39 -11.50 12.04
N LEU A 501 -15.11 -11.33 10.74
CA LEU A 501 -16.10 -11.38 9.68
C LEU A 501 -15.76 -12.52 8.72
N ASN A 502 -16.57 -13.58 8.76
CA ASN A 502 -16.32 -14.83 8.05
C ASN A 502 -17.42 -15.13 7.04
N SER A 503 -17.03 -15.77 5.95
CA SER A 503 -17.96 -16.27 4.95
C SER A 503 -18.78 -17.44 5.49
N THR A 504 -18.10 -18.44 6.03
CA THR A 504 -18.65 -19.74 6.42
C THR A 504 -18.48 -20.00 7.91
N LEU A 505 -19.24 -20.97 8.42
CA LEU A 505 -19.02 -21.53 9.75
C LEU A 505 -17.74 -22.37 9.74
N ALA A 506 -16.64 -21.79 10.20
CA ALA A 506 -15.44 -22.56 10.52
C ALA A 506 -15.79 -23.59 11.60
N SER A 507 -15.72 -24.86 11.27
CA SER A 507 -16.18 -25.95 12.12
C SER A 507 -15.01 -26.61 12.86
N GLU A 508 -15.30 -27.15 14.03
CA GLU A 508 -14.40 -28.12 14.65
C GLU A 508 -14.57 -29.50 14.02
N PRO A 509 -13.58 -30.40 14.13
CA PRO A 509 -13.72 -31.77 13.65
C PRO A 509 -14.94 -32.45 14.27
N THR A 510 -15.95 -32.77 13.46
CA THR A 510 -17.17 -33.46 13.92
C THR A 510 -17.49 -34.68 13.06
N ARG A 511 -18.23 -35.62 13.66
CA ARG A 511 -18.79 -36.75 12.92
C ARG A 511 -20.02 -36.38 12.09
N ALA A 512 -20.61 -35.20 12.29
CA ALA A 512 -21.88 -34.80 11.69
C ALA A 512 -21.70 -33.97 10.41
N THR A 513 -20.65 -33.14 10.37
CA THR A 513 -20.45 -32.12 9.35
C THR A 513 -19.09 -32.30 8.69
N PRO A 514 -19.01 -32.35 7.34
CA PRO A 514 -17.74 -32.38 6.63
C PRO A 514 -17.01 -31.03 6.69
N PRO A 515 -15.67 -31.00 6.55
CA PRO A 515 -14.92 -29.75 6.55
C PRO A 515 -15.23 -28.94 5.28
N VAL A 516 -15.18 -27.62 5.37
CA VAL A 516 -15.53 -26.70 4.26
C VAL A 516 -14.68 -26.87 3.00
N PHE A 517 -13.50 -27.49 3.09
CA PHE A 517 -12.64 -27.78 1.94
C PHE A 517 -12.99 -29.09 1.22
N SER A 518 -14.02 -29.80 1.66
CA SER A 518 -14.47 -31.07 1.09
C SER A 518 -15.71 -30.89 0.22
N SER A 519 -15.85 -31.71 -0.82
CA SER A 519 -17.07 -31.84 -1.62
C SER A 519 -18.08 -32.83 -1.04
N LEU A 520 -17.85 -33.36 0.17
CA LEU A 520 -18.76 -34.33 0.80
C LEU A 520 -20.07 -33.65 1.22
N THR A 521 -21.18 -34.32 0.95
CA THR A 521 -22.51 -33.99 1.45
C THR A 521 -22.94 -34.98 2.55
N PRO A 522 -23.57 -34.52 3.65
CA PRO A 522 -24.19 -35.41 4.62
C PRO A 522 -25.34 -36.20 3.97
N PRO A 523 -25.38 -37.54 4.12
CA PRO A 523 -26.49 -38.34 3.62
C PRO A 523 -27.73 -38.14 4.50
N SER A 524 -28.90 -38.46 3.96
CA SER A 524 -30.14 -38.52 4.73
C SER A 524 -30.08 -39.55 5.88
N ILE A 525 -29.35 -40.65 5.69
CA ILE A 525 -29.10 -41.68 6.72
C ILE A 525 -27.59 -41.90 6.86
N ARG A 526 -27.06 -41.69 8.07
CA ARG A 526 -25.63 -41.83 8.36
C ARG A 526 -25.21 -43.30 8.38
N SER A 527 -24.30 -43.67 7.48
CA SER A 527 -23.69 -45.01 7.42
C SER A 527 -22.28 -45.03 8.01
N ARG A 528 -21.79 -46.22 8.40
CA ARG A 528 -20.38 -46.39 8.83
C ARG A 528 -19.40 -45.93 7.75
N ALA A 529 -19.70 -46.21 6.47
CA ALA A 529 -18.87 -45.79 5.34
C ALA A 529 -18.77 -44.26 5.24
N TRP A 530 -19.88 -43.55 5.45
CA TRP A 530 -19.87 -42.09 5.45
C TRP A 530 -19.06 -41.53 6.63
N THR A 531 -19.22 -42.07 7.84
CA THR A 531 -18.46 -41.64 9.02
C THR A 531 -16.94 -41.77 8.79
N VAL A 532 -16.50 -42.86 8.15
CA VAL A 532 -15.08 -43.06 7.80
C VAL A 532 -14.63 -42.04 6.75
N ARG A 533 -15.41 -41.81 5.68
CA ARG A 533 -15.08 -40.80 4.66
C ARG A 533 -14.98 -39.40 5.25
N ASN A 534 -15.92 -39.02 6.11
CA ASN A 534 -15.92 -37.73 6.80
C ASN A 534 -14.68 -37.57 7.71
N PHE A 535 -14.36 -38.60 8.48
CA PHE A 535 -13.15 -38.60 9.33
C PHE A 535 -11.86 -38.44 8.51
N LEU A 536 -11.74 -39.15 7.38
CA LEU A 536 -10.60 -39.01 6.47
C LEU A 536 -10.53 -37.61 5.84
N ALA A 537 -11.66 -37.02 5.48
CA ALA A 537 -11.73 -35.66 4.94
C ALA A 537 -11.22 -34.63 5.97
N TRP A 538 -11.66 -34.73 7.23
CA TRP A 538 -11.14 -33.91 8.33
C TRP A 538 -9.64 -34.09 8.54
N GLY A 539 -9.17 -35.34 8.58
CA GLY A 539 -7.74 -35.66 8.72
C GLY A 539 -6.88 -35.03 7.60
N ASN A 540 -7.32 -35.15 6.35
CA ASN A 540 -6.63 -34.55 5.20
C ASN A 540 -6.60 -33.02 5.28
N CYS A 541 -7.71 -32.40 5.69
CA CYS A 541 -7.82 -30.94 5.81
C CYS A 541 -6.88 -30.39 6.90
N LEU A 542 -6.93 -30.98 8.10
CA LEU A 542 -6.06 -30.58 9.20
C LEU A 542 -4.58 -30.81 8.88
N PHE A 543 -4.26 -31.93 8.22
CA PHE A 543 -2.90 -32.21 7.78
C PHE A 543 -2.39 -31.21 6.75
N ALA A 544 -3.23 -30.80 5.79
CA ALA A 544 -2.90 -29.76 4.82
C ALA A 544 -2.66 -28.40 5.49
N ALA A 545 -3.53 -28.00 6.43
CA ALA A 545 -3.37 -26.79 7.21
C ALA A 545 -2.08 -26.80 8.05
N TRP A 546 -1.78 -27.91 8.71
CA TRP A 546 -0.55 -28.11 9.46
C TRP A 546 0.69 -28.02 8.57
N ARG A 547 0.70 -28.70 7.41
CA ARG A 547 1.81 -28.63 6.44
C ARG A 547 2.08 -27.21 5.97
N LYS A 548 1.02 -26.43 5.68
CA LYS A 548 1.14 -25.02 5.29
C LYS A 548 1.80 -24.19 6.39
N GLN A 549 1.40 -24.40 7.65
CA GLN A 549 1.99 -23.72 8.81
C GLN A 549 3.47 -24.09 9.02
N VAL A 550 3.82 -25.37 8.89
CA VAL A 550 5.21 -25.85 9.01
C VAL A 550 6.07 -25.29 7.88
N ALA A 551 5.59 -25.30 6.63
CA ALA A 551 6.31 -24.74 5.49
C ALA A 551 6.58 -23.24 5.66
N SER A 552 5.59 -22.47 6.11
CA SER A 552 5.75 -21.04 6.40
C SER A 552 6.80 -20.78 7.48
N THR A 553 6.73 -21.54 8.58
CA THR A 553 7.68 -21.40 9.70
C THR A 553 9.10 -21.80 9.29
N GLY A 554 9.24 -22.92 8.57
CA GLY A 554 10.53 -23.40 8.05
C GLY A 554 11.17 -22.41 7.09
N LEU A 555 10.37 -21.80 6.20
CA LEU A 555 10.83 -20.78 5.27
C LEU A 555 11.40 -19.56 6.01
N GLN A 556 10.75 -19.08 7.07
CA GLN A 556 11.27 -17.95 7.87
C GLN A 556 12.61 -18.27 8.53
N ILE A 557 12.77 -19.49 9.06
CA ILE A 557 14.03 -19.94 9.69
C ILE A 557 15.16 -19.99 8.65
N ILE A 558 14.91 -20.59 7.49
CA ILE A 558 15.88 -20.66 6.38
C ILE A 558 16.33 -19.25 5.94
N LEU A 559 15.43 -18.27 5.98
CA LEU A 559 15.69 -16.88 5.62
C LEU A 559 16.41 -16.07 6.71
N GLY A 560 16.72 -16.67 7.87
CA GLY A 560 17.43 -16.00 8.97
C GLY A 560 16.57 -14.99 9.74
N LEU A 561 15.25 -15.06 9.61
CA LEU A 561 14.31 -14.14 10.27
C LEU A 561 13.88 -14.61 11.67
N GLY A 562 14.44 -15.74 12.13
CA GLY A 562 14.08 -16.39 13.38
C GLY A 562 12.68 -17.03 13.31
N ARG A 563 12.14 -17.37 14.49
CA ARG A 563 10.73 -17.74 14.65
C ARG A 563 9.88 -16.48 14.79
N ASP A 564 9.65 -15.74 13.70
CA ASP A 564 8.63 -14.67 13.70
C ASP A 564 7.23 -15.30 13.66
N SER A 565 6.89 -15.89 14.79
CA SER A 565 5.64 -16.58 15.00
C SER A 565 4.59 -15.53 15.35
N PHE A 566 3.84 -15.09 14.34
CA PHE A 566 2.60 -14.32 14.51
C PHE A 566 1.78 -14.83 15.70
N TRP A 567 1.60 -16.15 15.77
CA TRP A 567 0.88 -16.85 16.85
C TRP A 567 1.53 -16.70 18.23
N THR A 568 2.86 -16.67 18.32
CA THR A 568 3.55 -16.42 19.59
C THR A 568 3.33 -14.98 20.06
N GLU A 569 3.33 -14.00 19.15
CA GLU A 569 3.02 -12.62 19.52
C GLU A 569 1.54 -12.47 19.90
N VAL A 570 0.62 -13.17 19.23
CA VAL A 570 -0.80 -13.23 19.63
C VAL A 570 -0.93 -13.71 21.07
N VAL A 571 -0.33 -14.85 21.43
CA VAL A 571 -0.36 -15.40 22.80
C VAL A 571 0.30 -14.45 23.80
N LYS A 572 1.46 -13.87 23.46
CA LYS A 572 2.17 -12.91 24.31
C LYS A 572 1.33 -11.67 24.63
N ARG A 573 0.41 -11.29 23.73
CA ARG A 573 -0.52 -10.17 23.89
C ARG A 573 -1.87 -10.59 24.49
N GLY A 574 -1.96 -11.81 25.01
CA GLY A 574 -3.15 -12.36 25.67
C GLY A 574 -4.06 -13.18 24.76
N GLY A 575 -3.87 -13.13 23.44
CA GLY A 575 -4.70 -13.83 22.45
C GLY A 575 -4.79 -15.35 22.66
N LYS A 576 -6.01 -15.89 22.63
CA LYS A 576 -6.26 -17.34 22.64
C LYS A 576 -6.29 -17.86 21.20
N ILE A 577 -5.68 -19.03 20.96
CA ILE A 577 -5.65 -19.66 19.64
C ILE A 577 -6.58 -20.87 19.63
N SER A 578 -7.43 -20.97 18.61
CA SER A 578 -8.22 -22.15 18.30
C SER A 578 -7.80 -22.74 16.94
N TRP A 579 -8.12 -24.01 16.71
CA TRP A 579 -7.88 -24.69 15.44
C TRP A 579 -9.19 -24.96 14.72
N SER A 580 -9.17 -24.78 13.41
CA SER A 580 -10.30 -25.05 12.51
C SER A 580 -9.81 -25.70 11.23
N GLU A 581 -10.72 -26.01 10.30
CA GLU A 581 -10.38 -26.47 8.96
C GLU A 581 -9.51 -25.46 8.18
N TYR A 582 -9.55 -24.17 8.53
CA TYR A 582 -8.68 -23.13 7.97
C TYR A 582 -7.29 -23.08 8.61
N GLY A 583 -7.03 -23.89 9.64
CA GLY A 583 -5.81 -23.88 10.45
C GLY A 583 -5.95 -23.09 11.76
N PRO A 584 -4.85 -22.61 12.34
CA PRO A 584 -4.87 -21.82 13.57
C PRO A 584 -5.54 -20.45 13.33
N ARG A 585 -6.36 -20.02 14.30
CA ARG A 585 -7.11 -18.75 14.29
C ARG A 585 -7.15 -18.17 15.70
N ILE A 586 -7.31 -16.85 15.83
CA ILE A 586 -7.58 -16.25 17.15
C ILE A 586 -9.04 -16.53 17.55
N ALA A 587 -9.26 -16.88 18.81
CA ALA A 587 -10.60 -17.10 19.36
C ALA A 587 -11.23 -15.76 19.74
N ILE A 588 -12.08 -15.23 18.85
CA ILE A 588 -12.85 -13.99 19.01
C ILE A 588 -14.30 -14.22 18.54
N PRO A 589 -15.28 -13.38 18.94
CA PRO A 589 -16.63 -13.45 18.41
C PRO A 589 -16.64 -13.37 16.87
N GLU A 590 -17.55 -14.08 16.22
CA GLU A 590 -17.59 -14.17 14.75
C GLU A 590 -18.93 -13.71 14.18
N LEU A 591 -18.88 -12.83 13.18
CA LEU A 591 -19.98 -12.53 12.28
C LEU A 591 -19.89 -13.43 11.06
N VAL A 592 -20.97 -14.15 10.76
CA VAL A 592 -21.01 -15.09 9.64
C VAL A 592 -22.04 -14.61 8.62
N THR A 593 -21.64 -14.61 7.34
CA THR A 593 -22.46 -14.01 6.28
C THR A 593 -23.61 -14.90 5.77
N SER A 594 -23.67 -16.17 6.16
CA SER A 594 -24.70 -17.12 5.70
C SER A 594 -25.76 -17.42 6.74
N PRO A 595 -27.05 -17.49 6.38
CA PRO A 595 -28.09 -17.90 7.32
C PRO A 595 -27.86 -19.35 7.75
N ARG A 596 -28.23 -19.66 9.00
CA ARG A 596 -28.08 -20.99 9.60
C ARG A 596 -28.51 -22.15 8.71
N LYS A 597 -29.68 -22.01 8.09
CA LYS A 597 -30.30 -23.06 7.28
C LYS A 597 -29.56 -23.35 5.98
N PHE A 598 -28.63 -22.47 5.57
CA PHE A 598 -27.76 -22.74 4.42
C PHE A 598 -26.66 -23.74 4.76
N ASP A 599 -26.21 -23.78 6.01
CA ASP A 599 -25.31 -24.82 6.49
C ASP A 599 -26.02 -26.16 6.68
N PHE A 600 -25.24 -27.21 6.92
CA PHE A 600 -25.80 -28.55 7.15
C PHE A 600 -26.61 -28.57 8.46
N PRO A 601 -27.78 -29.24 8.53
CA PRO A 601 -28.70 -29.16 9.67
C PRO A 601 -28.10 -29.50 11.04
N ASP A 602 -27.09 -30.38 11.08
CA ASP A 602 -26.41 -30.83 12.30
C ASP A 602 -25.08 -30.10 12.58
N ALA A 603 -24.81 -28.98 11.88
CA ALA A 603 -23.64 -28.16 12.18
C ALA A 603 -23.73 -27.59 13.60
N LYS A 604 -22.69 -27.86 14.41
CA LYS A 604 -22.60 -27.30 15.77
C LYS A 604 -22.45 -25.79 15.69
N GLU A 605 -23.36 -25.06 16.33
CA GLU A 605 -23.21 -23.62 16.55
C GLU A 605 -22.30 -23.40 17.76
N GLY A 606 -21.26 -22.57 17.57
CA GLY A 606 -20.54 -22.02 18.72
C GLY A 606 -21.33 -20.85 19.26
N THR A 607 -21.47 -20.76 20.59
CA THR A 607 -22.14 -19.65 21.30
C THR A 607 -21.54 -18.26 21.01
N SER A 608 -20.33 -18.21 20.46
CA SER A 608 -19.62 -16.99 20.06
C SER A 608 -19.91 -16.50 18.62
N ARG A 609 -20.84 -17.15 17.90
CA ARG A 609 -21.14 -16.84 16.48
C ARG A 609 -22.49 -16.18 16.31
N THR A 610 -22.50 -15.09 15.55
CA THR A 610 -23.71 -14.35 15.21
C THR A 610 -23.81 -14.23 13.70
N TYR A 611 -25.00 -14.48 13.16
CA TYR A 611 -25.27 -14.20 11.75
C TYR A 611 -25.24 -12.70 11.51
N LEU A 612 -24.52 -12.25 10.48
CA LEU A 612 -24.30 -10.84 10.17
C LEU A 612 -25.62 -10.06 10.03
N GLY A 613 -26.68 -10.75 9.61
CA GLY A 613 -27.87 -10.14 9.06
C GLY A 613 -27.77 -10.09 7.55
N SER A 614 -28.26 -9.01 6.93
CA SER A 614 -28.33 -8.89 5.47
C SER A 614 -26.92 -8.90 4.88
N SER A 615 -26.51 -10.03 4.31
CA SER A 615 -25.18 -10.20 3.73
C SER A 615 -25.10 -9.81 2.25
N VAL A 616 -26.24 -9.49 1.65
CA VAL A 616 -26.35 -8.94 0.29
C VAL A 616 -26.70 -7.46 0.38
N ASP A 617 -25.78 -6.58 -0.05
CA ASP A 617 -26.05 -5.15 -0.13
C ASP A 617 -26.65 -4.78 -1.49
N LEU A 618 -27.97 -4.65 -1.55
CA LEU A 618 -28.69 -4.24 -2.77
C LEU A 618 -28.35 -2.83 -3.25
N ARG A 619 -27.68 -2.02 -2.43
CA ARG A 619 -27.24 -0.65 -2.77
C ARG A 619 -25.79 -0.62 -3.26
N ARG A 620 -25.15 -1.77 -3.45
CA ARG A 620 -23.77 -1.85 -3.92
C ARG A 620 -23.65 -1.29 -5.34
N ALA A 621 -22.79 -0.28 -5.49
CA ALA A 621 -22.45 0.31 -6.76
C ALA A 621 -21.35 -0.52 -7.43
N ASP A 622 -21.74 -1.51 -8.24
CA ASP A 622 -20.79 -2.39 -8.93
C ASP A 622 -20.17 -1.74 -10.18
N GLY A 623 -20.46 -0.47 -10.51
CA GLY A 623 -19.87 0.26 -11.63
C GLY A 623 -20.74 0.31 -12.89
N ASP A 624 -20.30 1.09 -13.88
CA ASP A 624 -21.08 1.36 -15.10
C ASP A 624 -20.99 0.19 -16.08
N PHE A 625 -22.16 -0.33 -16.46
CA PHE A 625 -22.32 -1.42 -17.41
C PHE A 625 -23.25 -0.98 -18.55
N SER A 626 -22.76 -1.05 -19.79
CA SER A 626 -23.57 -0.70 -20.96
C SER A 626 -24.70 -1.73 -21.12
N ARG A 627 -25.93 -1.30 -20.86
CA ARG A 627 -27.16 -2.11 -20.97
C ARG A 627 -27.64 -2.31 -22.41
N GLN A 628 -26.89 -1.81 -23.40
CA GLN A 628 -27.35 -1.86 -24.78
C GLN A 628 -27.47 -3.33 -25.20
N GLU A 629 -28.71 -3.72 -25.55
CA GLU A 629 -29.11 -5.03 -26.11
C GLU A 629 -29.61 -6.13 -25.14
N TRP A 630 -30.25 -5.81 -24.00
CA TRP A 630 -30.96 -6.85 -23.22
C TRP A 630 -32.45 -6.93 -23.58
N SER A 631 -32.91 -8.13 -23.94
CA SER A 631 -34.34 -8.41 -24.06
C SER A 631 -34.91 -8.80 -22.70
N ALA A 632 -36.06 -8.24 -22.33
CA ALA A 632 -36.79 -8.64 -21.13
C ALA A 632 -37.51 -9.99 -21.30
N GLU A 633 -37.69 -10.45 -22.55
CA GLU A 633 -38.46 -11.64 -22.90
C GLU A 633 -37.58 -12.89 -23.04
N ARG A 634 -36.27 -12.71 -23.22
CA ARG A 634 -35.32 -13.82 -23.38
C ARG A 634 -34.84 -14.34 -22.03
N ARG A 635 -34.70 -15.65 -21.97
CA ARG A 635 -34.15 -16.35 -20.82
C ARG A 635 -32.69 -15.95 -20.61
N THR A 636 -32.27 -15.69 -19.37
CA THR A 636 -30.94 -15.13 -19.08
C THR A 636 -30.02 -16.14 -18.41
N ILE A 637 -28.92 -16.50 -19.06
CA ILE A 637 -27.83 -17.27 -18.46
C ILE A 637 -26.69 -16.33 -18.09
N TYR A 638 -26.25 -16.36 -16.84
CA TYR A 638 -25.11 -15.57 -16.39
C TYR A 638 -23.95 -16.47 -16.00
N CYS A 639 -22.78 -16.27 -16.61
CA CYS A 639 -21.56 -16.99 -16.31
C CYS A 639 -20.51 -16.04 -15.73
N SER A 640 -20.08 -16.30 -14.49
CA SER A 640 -19.04 -15.51 -13.82
C SER A 640 -18.22 -16.36 -12.88
N LEU A 641 -16.90 -16.30 -13.05
CA LEU A 641 -15.92 -16.97 -12.18
C LEU A 641 -15.34 -16.02 -11.12
N GLY A 642 -15.95 -14.87 -10.91
CA GLY A 642 -15.51 -13.88 -9.93
C GLY A 642 -14.13 -13.27 -10.21
N THR A 643 -13.57 -12.60 -9.19
CA THR A 643 -12.34 -11.78 -9.32
C THR A 643 -11.08 -12.60 -9.63
N TYR A 644 -11.02 -13.85 -9.16
CA TYR A 644 -9.84 -14.72 -9.30
C TYR A 644 -9.92 -15.65 -10.52
N SER A 645 -10.77 -15.33 -11.50
CA SER A 645 -10.96 -16.15 -12.71
C SER A 645 -9.65 -16.46 -13.44
N HIS A 646 -8.66 -15.56 -13.37
CA HIS A 646 -7.34 -15.69 -13.99
C HIS A 646 -6.42 -16.71 -13.30
N GLU A 647 -6.68 -17.05 -12.04
CA GLU A 647 -5.91 -18.05 -11.30
C GLU A 647 -6.43 -19.47 -11.55
N TYR A 648 -7.62 -19.62 -12.12
CA TYR A 648 -8.25 -20.92 -12.30
C TYR A 648 -7.75 -21.64 -13.55
N PRO A 649 -7.10 -22.80 -13.40
CA PRO A 649 -6.83 -23.67 -14.52
C PRO A 649 -8.17 -23.98 -15.20
N HIS A 650 -8.22 -23.81 -16.53
CA HIS A 650 -9.39 -24.11 -17.37
C HIS A 650 -10.55 -23.10 -17.36
N ALA A 651 -10.44 -21.92 -16.75
CA ALA A 651 -11.46 -20.86 -16.86
C ALA A 651 -11.86 -20.58 -18.32
N LYS A 652 -10.87 -20.37 -19.20
CA LYS A 652 -11.08 -20.15 -20.64
C LYS A 652 -11.80 -21.31 -21.33
N ARG A 653 -11.55 -22.56 -20.90
CA ARG A 653 -12.25 -23.73 -21.44
C ARG A 653 -13.71 -23.72 -21.03
N LEU A 654 -14.03 -23.40 -19.77
CA LEU A 654 -15.40 -23.29 -19.31
C LEU A 654 -16.16 -22.22 -20.10
N PHE A 655 -15.59 -21.03 -20.30
CA PHE A 655 -16.23 -19.98 -21.11
C PHE A 655 -16.51 -20.44 -22.55
N LYS A 656 -15.55 -21.12 -23.19
CA LYS A 656 -15.76 -21.70 -24.53
C LYS A 656 -16.84 -22.79 -24.53
N ALA A 657 -16.89 -23.63 -23.50
CA ALA A 657 -17.92 -24.66 -23.35
C ALA A 657 -19.31 -24.05 -23.19
N VAL A 658 -19.44 -22.98 -22.39
CA VAL A 658 -20.70 -22.24 -22.24
C VAL A 658 -21.15 -21.63 -23.57
N ILE A 659 -20.25 -20.95 -24.30
CA ILE A 659 -20.55 -20.41 -25.63
C ILE A 659 -21.02 -21.52 -26.58
N ALA A 660 -20.29 -22.64 -26.63
CA ALA A 660 -20.64 -23.76 -27.50
C ALA A 660 -22.00 -24.40 -27.16
N ALA A 661 -22.42 -24.36 -25.88
CA ALA A 661 -23.69 -24.91 -25.44
C ALA A 661 -24.91 -24.05 -25.82
N VAL A 662 -24.74 -22.73 -25.93
CA VAL A 662 -25.85 -21.77 -26.06
C VAL A 662 -25.86 -20.96 -27.37
N LYS A 663 -24.82 -21.11 -28.21
CA LYS A 663 -24.67 -20.33 -29.46
C LYS A 663 -25.84 -20.47 -30.45
N ASP A 664 -26.54 -21.61 -30.43
CA ASP A 664 -27.63 -21.92 -31.37
C ASP A 664 -29.02 -21.75 -30.70
N GLN A 665 -29.09 -21.16 -29.51
CA GLN A 665 -30.32 -20.94 -28.73
C GLN A 665 -30.77 -19.47 -28.79
N GLU A 666 -31.61 -19.13 -29.76
CA GLU A 666 -32.05 -17.74 -30.01
C GLU A 666 -32.97 -17.15 -28.91
N ASP A 667 -33.61 -18.01 -28.12
CA ASP A 667 -34.48 -17.67 -26.99
C ASP A 667 -33.70 -17.36 -25.70
N VAL A 668 -32.40 -17.68 -25.68
CA VAL A 668 -31.51 -17.50 -24.53
C VAL A 668 -30.55 -16.36 -24.78
N GLN A 669 -30.48 -15.40 -23.87
CA GLN A 669 -29.41 -14.42 -23.79
C GLN A 669 -28.38 -14.82 -22.72
N THR A 670 -27.09 -14.79 -23.07
CA THR A 670 -26.00 -15.23 -22.19
C THR A 670 -24.99 -14.11 -21.95
N ILE A 671 -24.71 -13.81 -20.68
CA ILE A 671 -23.69 -12.85 -20.27
C ILE A 671 -22.53 -13.62 -19.65
N ILE A 672 -21.33 -13.46 -20.20
CA ILE A 672 -20.11 -14.13 -19.73
C ILE A 672 -19.12 -13.08 -19.23
N GLN A 673 -18.93 -13.02 -17.91
CA GLN A 673 -17.93 -12.19 -17.27
C GLN A 673 -16.59 -12.94 -17.20
N ILE A 674 -15.62 -12.51 -17.99
CA ILE A 674 -14.31 -13.17 -18.10
C ILE A 674 -13.25 -12.59 -17.16
N GLY A 675 -13.45 -11.37 -16.65
CA GLY A 675 -12.47 -10.70 -15.80
C GLY A 675 -11.10 -10.59 -16.48
N MET A 676 -10.05 -10.93 -15.73
CA MET A 676 -8.67 -10.96 -16.24
C MET A 676 -8.25 -12.32 -16.80
N ALA A 677 -9.15 -13.31 -16.89
CA ALA A 677 -8.79 -14.66 -17.31
C ALA A 677 -8.54 -14.82 -18.81
N ALA A 678 -9.08 -13.90 -19.63
CA ALA A 678 -9.00 -13.93 -21.08
C ALA A 678 -9.24 -12.52 -21.65
N GLU A 679 -8.91 -12.33 -22.92
CA GLU A 679 -9.30 -11.15 -23.68
C GLU A 679 -10.59 -11.40 -24.47
N ILE A 680 -11.41 -10.35 -24.70
CA ILE A 680 -12.68 -10.52 -25.43
C ILE A 680 -12.42 -11.07 -26.84
N ALA A 681 -11.33 -10.64 -27.48
CA ALA A 681 -10.91 -11.12 -28.80
C ALA A 681 -10.59 -12.63 -28.85
N ASP A 682 -10.34 -13.28 -27.70
CA ASP A 682 -10.06 -14.72 -27.64
C ASP A 682 -11.25 -15.61 -28.08
N PHE A 683 -12.44 -15.03 -28.17
CA PHE A 683 -13.69 -15.72 -28.45
C PHE A 683 -14.20 -15.52 -29.88
N GLY A 684 -13.51 -14.72 -30.70
CA GLY A 684 -13.88 -14.48 -32.10
C GLY A 684 -15.21 -13.73 -32.24
N GLU A 685 -15.87 -13.94 -33.38
CA GLU A 685 -17.18 -13.35 -33.65
C GLU A 685 -18.25 -14.08 -32.84
N LEU A 686 -19.01 -13.33 -32.04
CA LEU A 686 -19.99 -13.86 -31.10
C LEU A 686 -21.41 -13.72 -31.68
N PRO A 687 -22.27 -14.74 -31.53
CA PRO A 687 -23.70 -14.63 -31.81
C PRO A 687 -24.34 -13.47 -31.03
N LYS A 688 -25.39 -12.85 -31.61
CA LYS A 688 -26.09 -11.70 -31.00
C LYS A 688 -26.69 -11.98 -29.61
N ASN A 689 -26.90 -13.25 -29.28
CA ASN A 689 -27.45 -13.65 -28.00
C ASN A 689 -26.37 -13.85 -26.91
N ILE A 690 -25.09 -13.69 -27.23
CA ILE A 690 -23.97 -13.87 -26.29
C ILE A 690 -23.19 -12.57 -26.14
N SER A 691 -23.08 -12.09 -24.90
CA SER A 691 -22.25 -10.94 -24.52
C SER A 691 -21.08 -11.38 -23.65
N VAL A 692 -19.86 -11.23 -24.15
CA VAL A 692 -18.63 -11.45 -23.37
C VAL A 692 -18.10 -10.11 -22.88
N VAL A 693 -17.97 -9.96 -21.56
CA VAL A 693 -17.61 -8.69 -20.92
C VAL A 693 -16.48 -8.88 -19.90
N LYS A 694 -15.66 -7.85 -19.72
CA LYS A 694 -14.63 -7.86 -18.67
C LYS A 694 -15.25 -7.81 -17.27
N PHE A 695 -16.30 -7.04 -17.10
CA PHE A 695 -16.96 -6.82 -15.83
C PHE A 695 -18.47 -6.67 -16.02
N ALA A 696 -19.24 -7.17 -15.05
CA ALA A 696 -20.69 -7.13 -15.07
C ALA A 696 -21.26 -6.91 -13.64
N PRO A 697 -22.30 -6.08 -13.47
CA PRO A 697 -22.88 -5.78 -12.17
C PRO A 697 -23.73 -6.97 -11.71
N GLN A 698 -23.13 -7.85 -10.92
CA GLN A 698 -23.69 -9.16 -10.60
C GLN A 698 -25.08 -9.09 -9.97
N LEU A 699 -25.34 -8.17 -9.04
CA LEU A 699 -26.66 -8.04 -8.41
C LEU A 699 -27.75 -7.66 -9.42
N GLU A 700 -27.43 -6.79 -10.37
CA GLU A 700 -28.39 -6.38 -11.41
C GLU A 700 -28.70 -7.52 -12.37
N ILE A 701 -27.69 -8.33 -12.71
CA ILE A 701 -27.88 -9.49 -13.58
C ILE A 701 -28.66 -10.59 -12.87
N LEU A 702 -28.33 -10.89 -11.62
CA LEU A 702 -28.99 -11.96 -10.84
C LEU A 702 -30.48 -11.67 -10.57
N LYS A 703 -30.93 -10.42 -10.57
CA LYS A 703 -32.37 -10.07 -10.52
C LYS A 703 -33.17 -10.67 -11.67
N ARG A 704 -32.53 -10.99 -12.81
CA ARG A 704 -33.16 -11.47 -14.04
C ARG A 704 -32.60 -12.80 -14.52
N ALA A 705 -31.52 -13.29 -13.92
CA ALA A 705 -30.87 -14.52 -14.34
C ALA A 705 -31.75 -15.74 -14.04
N ASP A 706 -31.87 -16.62 -15.01
CA ASP A 706 -32.50 -17.93 -14.87
C ASP A 706 -31.56 -18.97 -14.31
N VAL A 707 -30.27 -18.86 -14.65
CA VAL A 707 -29.22 -19.76 -14.18
C VAL A 707 -27.92 -18.96 -13.99
N LEU A 708 -27.24 -19.22 -12.88
CA LEU A 708 -25.87 -18.75 -12.62
C LEU A 708 -24.87 -19.90 -12.85
N ILE A 709 -23.90 -19.70 -13.72
CA ILE A 709 -22.72 -20.56 -13.85
C ILE A 709 -21.57 -19.91 -13.07
N THR A 710 -21.09 -20.57 -12.03
CA THR A 710 -20.12 -20.01 -11.09
C THR A 710 -19.12 -21.05 -10.59
N GLN A 711 -17.97 -20.58 -10.12
CA GLN A 711 -16.98 -21.35 -9.37
C GLN A 711 -17.40 -21.72 -7.93
N ALA A 712 -18.67 -21.49 -7.55
CA ALA A 712 -19.16 -21.61 -6.18
C ALA A 712 -18.40 -20.75 -5.15
N GLY A 713 -17.98 -19.55 -5.58
CA GLY A 713 -17.48 -18.55 -4.65
C GLY A 713 -18.61 -18.16 -3.69
N HIS A 714 -18.29 -18.05 -2.40
CA HIS A 714 -19.29 -17.80 -1.36
C HIS A 714 -20.24 -16.65 -1.69
N GLY A 715 -19.72 -15.45 -1.96
CA GLY A 715 -20.55 -14.29 -2.31
C GLY A 715 -21.48 -14.54 -3.50
N SER A 716 -21.02 -15.28 -4.52
CA SER A 716 -21.86 -15.64 -5.67
C SER A 716 -22.98 -16.61 -5.28
N VAL A 717 -22.69 -17.62 -4.45
CA VAL A 717 -23.70 -18.57 -3.96
C VAL A 717 -24.75 -17.86 -3.10
N MET A 718 -24.31 -16.93 -2.27
CA MET A 718 -25.16 -16.13 -1.39
C MET A 718 -26.08 -15.20 -2.18
N GLU A 719 -25.54 -14.46 -3.14
CA GLU A 719 -26.32 -13.57 -3.98
C GLU A 719 -27.30 -14.36 -4.86
N ALA A 720 -26.89 -15.49 -5.44
CA ALA A 720 -27.79 -16.35 -6.20
C ALA A 720 -28.92 -16.91 -5.34
N SER A 721 -28.60 -17.38 -4.12
CA SER A 721 -29.59 -17.87 -3.17
C SER A 721 -30.57 -16.78 -2.74
N TYR A 722 -30.09 -15.54 -2.55
CA TYR A 722 -30.91 -14.38 -2.21
C TYR A 722 -31.93 -14.04 -3.31
N PHE A 723 -31.54 -14.17 -4.59
CA PHE A 723 -32.44 -13.97 -5.73
C PHE A 723 -33.23 -15.22 -6.13
N GLY A 724 -32.91 -16.38 -5.56
CA GLY A 724 -33.54 -17.66 -5.90
C GLY A 724 -33.13 -18.19 -7.28
N VAL A 725 -31.89 -17.93 -7.69
CA VAL A 725 -31.33 -18.32 -8.98
C VAL A 725 -30.62 -19.67 -8.84
N PRO A 726 -31.05 -20.72 -9.58
CA PRO A 726 -30.34 -21.99 -9.64
C PRO A 726 -28.91 -21.88 -10.18
N MET A 727 -28.04 -22.79 -9.77
CA MET A 727 -26.60 -22.72 -10.07
C MET A 727 -26.05 -23.93 -10.81
N LEU A 728 -25.09 -23.68 -11.70
CA LEU A 728 -24.09 -24.67 -12.12
C LEU A 728 -22.76 -24.30 -11.43
N ALA A 729 -22.33 -25.15 -10.50
CA ALA A 729 -21.20 -24.91 -9.61
C ALA A 729 -19.94 -25.68 -10.05
N PHE A 730 -18.85 -24.96 -10.28
CA PHE A 730 -17.57 -25.49 -10.75
C PHE A 730 -16.44 -25.14 -9.78
N PRO A 731 -16.38 -25.76 -8.59
CA PRO A 731 -15.40 -25.41 -7.57
C PRO A 731 -13.97 -25.64 -8.06
N CYS A 732 -13.09 -24.66 -7.86
CA CYS A 732 -11.71 -24.69 -8.35
C CYS A 732 -10.70 -24.88 -7.20
N TRP A 733 -10.93 -24.29 -6.03
CA TRP A 733 -10.01 -24.33 -4.88
C TRP A 733 -10.67 -23.88 -3.56
N ASN A 734 -9.96 -24.02 -2.44
CA ASN A 734 -10.33 -23.50 -1.12
C ASN A 734 -11.74 -23.90 -0.65
N ASP A 735 -12.52 -22.93 -0.15
CA ASP A 735 -13.85 -23.10 0.42
C ASP A 735 -14.94 -23.36 -0.63
N GLN A 736 -14.61 -23.24 -1.92
CA GLN A 736 -15.56 -23.43 -3.02
C GLN A 736 -16.13 -24.85 -3.05
N PHE A 737 -15.35 -25.85 -2.66
CA PHE A 737 -15.83 -27.24 -2.61
C PHE A 737 -16.95 -27.44 -1.59
N GLY A 738 -16.82 -26.88 -0.39
CA GLY A 738 -17.87 -26.93 0.63
C GLY A 738 -19.07 -26.07 0.27
N ASN A 739 -18.86 -24.91 -0.37
CA ASN A 739 -19.95 -24.09 -0.87
C ASN A 739 -20.74 -24.82 -1.97
N ALA A 740 -20.06 -25.49 -2.90
CA ALA A 740 -20.68 -26.34 -3.91
C ALA A 740 -21.43 -27.54 -3.29
N ALA A 741 -20.87 -28.16 -2.25
CA ALA A 741 -21.54 -29.23 -1.52
C ALA A 741 -22.85 -28.76 -0.85
N ARG A 742 -22.91 -27.54 -0.30
CA ARG A 742 -24.16 -26.97 0.22
C ARG A 742 -25.18 -26.72 -0.89
N VAL A 743 -24.74 -26.23 -2.05
CA VAL A 743 -25.60 -26.04 -3.23
C VAL A 743 -26.22 -27.38 -3.67
N GLU A 744 -25.42 -28.44 -3.74
CA GLU A 744 -25.90 -29.78 -4.08
C GLU A 744 -26.84 -30.35 -3.01
N TYR A 745 -26.46 -30.24 -1.73
CA TYR A 745 -27.25 -30.74 -0.61
C TYR A 745 -28.65 -30.13 -0.54
N HIS A 746 -28.76 -28.82 -0.78
CA HIS A 746 -30.05 -28.11 -0.79
C HIS A 746 -30.80 -28.21 -2.12
N GLY A 747 -30.22 -28.89 -3.13
CA GLY A 747 -30.81 -29.02 -4.45
C GLY A 747 -30.95 -27.69 -5.20
N THR A 748 -30.16 -26.66 -4.86
CA THR A 748 -30.22 -25.35 -5.53
C THR A 748 -29.34 -25.27 -6.77
N GLY A 749 -28.60 -26.34 -7.08
CA GLY A 749 -27.78 -26.40 -8.29
C GLY A 749 -27.12 -27.76 -8.52
N ILE A 750 -26.40 -27.85 -9.63
CA ILE A 750 -25.62 -29.02 -10.04
C ILE A 750 -24.13 -28.70 -9.93
N VAL A 751 -23.37 -29.61 -9.32
CA VAL A 751 -21.91 -29.49 -9.21
C VAL A 751 -21.25 -30.23 -10.36
N GLY A 752 -20.33 -29.57 -11.05
CA GLY A 752 -19.56 -30.12 -12.16
C GLY A 752 -18.06 -30.02 -11.95
N ASP A 753 -17.31 -30.82 -12.69
CA ASP A 753 -15.86 -30.76 -12.71
C ASP A 753 -15.37 -29.89 -13.87
N ILE A 754 -14.78 -28.73 -13.53
CA ILE A 754 -14.23 -27.80 -14.52
C ILE A 754 -13.13 -28.44 -15.36
N ALA A 755 -12.44 -29.47 -14.84
CA ALA A 755 -11.31 -30.15 -15.47
C ALA A 755 -11.73 -31.03 -16.67
N SER A 756 -12.99 -31.44 -16.75
CA SER A 756 -13.50 -32.39 -17.74
C SER A 756 -14.70 -31.88 -18.56
N ILE A 757 -15.05 -30.60 -18.45
CA ILE A 757 -16.24 -30.01 -19.07
C ILE A 757 -16.06 -29.63 -20.55
N ASP A 758 -17.14 -29.78 -21.33
CA ASP A 758 -17.28 -29.36 -22.74
C ASP A 758 -18.71 -28.83 -23.00
N GLY A 759 -18.99 -28.41 -24.23
CA GLY A 759 -20.29 -27.80 -24.58
C GLY A 759 -21.48 -28.74 -24.43
N SER A 760 -21.34 -30.03 -24.73
CA SER A 760 -22.45 -30.99 -24.60
C SER A 760 -22.79 -31.26 -23.15
N LYS A 761 -21.79 -31.35 -22.27
CA LYS A 761 -22.00 -31.47 -20.82
C LYS A 761 -22.65 -30.23 -20.22
N ILE A 762 -22.23 -29.03 -20.62
CA ILE A 762 -22.89 -27.79 -20.17
C ILE A 762 -24.35 -27.77 -20.62
N ALA A 763 -24.63 -28.12 -21.88
CA ALA A 763 -26.00 -28.17 -22.40
C ALA A 763 -26.89 -29.18 -21.65
N ASP A 764 -26.35 -30.37 -21.32
CA ASP A 764 -27.05 -31.36 -20.48
C ASP A 764 -27.34 -30.83 -19.07
N MET A 765 -26.34 -30.22 -18.43
CA MET A 765 -26.51 -29.64 -17.09
C MET A 765 -27.55 -28.51 -17.08
N LEU A 766 -27.55 -27.63 -18.09
CA LEU A 766 -28.55 -26.55 -18.21
C LEU A 766 -29.96 -27.12 -18.34
N ARG A 767 -30.15 -28.12 -19.21
CA ARG A 767 -31.43 -28.81 -19.39
C ARG A 767 -31.93 -29.46 -18.11
N ARG A 768 -31.05 -30.14 -17.37
CA ARG A 768 -31.39 -30.76 -16.08
C ARG A 768 -31.80 -29.74 -15.02
N VAL A 769 -31.19 -28.56 -15.01
CA VAL A 769 -31.59 -27.46 -14.11
C VAL A 769 -32.99 -26.94 -14.44
N GLU A 770 -33.39 -27.00 -15.71
CA GLU A 770 -34.72 -26.58 -16.16
C GLU A 770 -35.81 -27.61 -15.89
N GLU A 771 -35.55 -28.87 -16.19
CA GLU A 771 -36.50 -29.97 -16.04
C GLU A 771 -36.67 -30.41 -14.57
N GLY A 772 -35.67 -30.12 -13.74
CA GLY A 772 -35.63 -30.57 -12.34
C GLY A 772 -36.27 -29.60 -11.34
N GLU A 773 -36.40 -30.06 -10.11
CA GLU A 773 -36.95 -29.29 -8.98
C GLU A 773 -36.01 -28.16 -8.47
N PHE A 774 -34.93 -27.84 -9.20
CA PHE A 774 -33.91 -26.87 -8.78
C PHE A 774 -34.46 -25.46 -8.60
N ARG A 775 -35.37 -25.01 -9.48
CA ARG A 775 -36.04 -23.69 -9.34
C ARG A 775 -36.89 -23.63 -8.08
N ALA A 776 -37.62 -24.69 -7.77
CA ALA A 776 -38.43 -24.77 -6.55
C ALA A 776 -37.54 -24.78 -5.30
N ALA A 777 -36.43 -25.52 -5.31
CA ALA A 777 -35.44 -25.51 -4.24
C ALA A 777 -34.79 -24.14 -4.05
N ALA A 778 -34.39 -23.48 -5.13
CA ALA A 778 -33.83 -22.13 -5.09
C ALA A 778 -34.84 -21.10 -4.55
N ALA A 779 -36.13 -21.22 -4.89
CA ALA A 779 -37.19 -20.39 -4.34
C ALA A 779 -37.41 -20.62 -2.83
N ARG A 780 -37.34 -21.88 -2.36
CA ARG A 780 -37.38 -22.19 -0.91
C ARG A 780 -36.18 -21.60 -0.18
N MET A 781 -34.98 -21.73 -0.75
CA MET A 781 -33.77 -21.14 -0.19
C MET A 781 -33.87 -19.61 -0.14
N ARG A 782 -34.40 -18.96 -1.18
CA ARG A 782 -34.71 -17.53 -1.17
C ARG A 782 -35.63 -17.17 -0.01
N ALA A 783 -36.75 -17.88 0.19
CA ALA A 783 -37.64 -17.59 1.31
C ALA A 783 -36.92 -17.68 2.67
N THR A 784 -36.09 -18.71 2.87
CA THR A 784 -35.22 -18.87 4.04
C THR A 784 -34.28 -17.67 4.23
N PHE A 785 -33.62 -17.24 3.15
CA PHE A 785 -32.73 -16.10 3.16
C PHE A 785 -33.40 -14.78 3.55
N HIS A 786 -34.67 -14.59 3.19
CA HIS A 786 -35.40 -13.38 3.54
C HIS A 786 -36.04 -13.45 4.93
N LEU A 787 -36.26 -14.65 5.48
CA LEU A 787 -36.83 -14.86 6.82
C LEU A 787 -35.79 -14.87 7.95
N ASP A 788 -34.66 -15.57 7.76
CA ASP A 788 -33.67 -15.82 8.83
C ASP A 788 -32.68 -14.65 9.02
N VAL A 789 -32.90 -13.54 8.33
CA VAL A 789 -31.93 -12.46 8.20
C VAL A 789 -32.48 -11.19 8.88
N SER A 790 -32.13 -11.01 10.15
CA SER A 790 -32.33 -9.74 10.84
C SER A 790 -31.31 -8.71 10.36
N PRO A 791 -31.70 -7.55 9.81
CA PRO A 791 -30.76 -6.56 9.28
C PRO A 791 -29.85 -5.95 10.36
N VAL A 792 -30.22 -6.06 11.63
CA VAL A 792 -29.51 -5.44 12.77
C VAL A 792 -28.67 -6.44 13.59
N ALA A 793 -28.70 -7.74 13.30
CA ALA A 793 -28.01 -8.75 14.13
C ALA A 793 -26.49 -8.49 14.26
N GLY A 794 -25.83 -8.09 13.17
CA GLY A 794 -24.42 -7.70 13.20
C GLY A 794 -24.16 -6.42 13.99
N LEU A 795 -25.07 -5.45 13.93
CA LEU A 795 -25.01 -4.22 14.74
C LEU A 795 -25.14 -4.55 16.23
N GLU A 796 -26.16 -5.32 16.62
CA GLU A 796 -26.41 -5.75 18.00
C GLU A 796 -25.22 -6.55 18.58
N ALA A 797 -24.53 -7.35 17.77
CA ALA A 797 -23.31 -8.04 18.19
C ALA A 797 -22.16 -7.06 18.48
N ILE A 798 -22.01 -6.02 17.67
CA ILE A 798 -20.99 -4.98 17.88
C ILE A 798 -21.34 -4.09 19.08
N GLU A 799 -22.61 -3.71 19.24
CA GLU A 799 -23.07 -2.92 20.39
C GLU A 799 -22.89 -3.70 21.69
N ARG A 800 -23.24 -4.99 21.74
CA ARG A 800 -22.95 -5.85 22.91
C ARG A 800 -21.45 -5.94 23.21
N LEU A 801 -20.61 -6.03 22.18
CA LEU A 801 -19.16 -6.03 22.36
C LEU A 801 -18.67 -4.73 22.99
N LEU A 802 -19.17 -3.58 22.52
CA LEU A 802 -18.85 -2.25 23.03
C LEU A 802 -19.34 -2.04 24.48
N GLU A 803 -20.56 -2.47 24.81
CA GLU A 803 -21.16 -2.33 26.14
C GLU A 803 -20.46 -3.20 27.20
N SER A 804 -20.00 -4.38 26.79
CA SER A 804 -19.40 -5.34 27.71
C SER A 804 -18.10 -4.87 28.34
N ASN A 805 -17.41 -3.87 27.76
CA ASN A 805 -16.07 -3.42 28.16
C ASN A 805 -15.06 -4.57 28.34
N LEU A 806 -15.35 -5.76 27.78
CA LEU A 806 -14.60 -6.97 28.00
C LEU A 806 -13.25 -6.86 27.28
N PRO A 807 -12.11 -7.05 28.00
CA PRO A 807 -10.81 -7.09 27.36
C PRO A 807 -10.68 -8.37 26.52
N VAL A 808 -11.10 -8.32 25.26
CA VAL A 808 -10.90 -9.24 24.12
C VAL A 808 -11.19 -10.76 24.35
N ILE A 809 -11.23 -11.31 25.56
CA ILE A 809 -10.87 -12.74 25.77
C ILE A 809 -11.55 -13.46 26.96
N ASP A 810 -12.09 -12.76 27.96
CA ASP A 810 -12.26 -13.43 29.28
C ASP A 810 -13.58 -14.12 29.64
N ASP A 811 -14.66 -14.05 28.84
CA ASP A 811 -15.90 -14.75 29.24
C ASP A 811 -16.68 -15.50 28.15
N PHE A 812 -16.24 -15.49 26.89
CA PHE A 812 -16.98 -16.19 25.82
C PHE A 812 -16.64 -17.67 25.65
N VAL A 813 -15.65 -18.21 26.38
CA VAL A 813 -15.17 -19.59 26.22
C VAL A 813 -15.37 -20.45 27.48
N THR A 814 -15.76 -19.87 28.61
CA THR A 814 -15.85 -20.57 29.92
C THR A 814 -17.27 -20.98 30.33
N ARG A 815 -18.26 -20.81 29.46
CA ARG A 815 -19.60 -21.41 29.62
C ARG A 815 -19.96 -22.26 28.40
N GLU A 816 -19.26 -23.39 28.24
CA GLU A 816 -19.80 -24.60 27.59
C GLU A 816 -18.92 -25.83 27.83
#